data_AF-A0AAN7GTJ9-F1
#
_entry.id   AF-A0AAN7GTJ9-F1
#
_cell.length_a   1.000
_cell.length_b   1.000
_cell.length_c   1.000
_cell.angle_alpha   90.00
_cell.angle_beta   90.00
_cell.angle_gamma   90.00
#
_symmetry.space_group_name_H-M   'P 1'
#
loop_
_entity.id
_entity.type
_entity.pdbx_description
1 polymer ?
#
loop_
_entity_poly.entity_id
_entity_poly.type
_entity_poly.pdbx_seq_one_letter_code
_entity_poly.pdbx_strand_id
1 'polypeptide(L)'
;MGGRVFPELVSELQALVDEVLSLATNSETERKGLSELSLLMERFHPILSDFRDADKVRDSSIPIRKGMESLVKDFWKAKALLGPTWRTSTTKQLEDCVHDLGRSLGLILLASLDDISTETKEKVGALHKELMGAAFSASQISSASVSSNSRPASGSETEIEEEEEEEEEEEEEEEEGPSVIEEENFCLDNDDVVLKLKYGEDDELRLALLRFQGLIGGKSVTWDWIDDQAVVPVLINRLSTCSSCKPSIRLVMIRILRTLAMLYSESKEQMADSSSLSVLVRSMARDVDERREAVGLLLFLSDLPSVRRRVGRIQGCIVMLVAILNGEDSKASCDAAMMLNALSGSTQNALHMAEAGYFKPLIQYLKEGSDMGKVLMATALSKMELTDQSKASLGEEGAIIPLVKMFSTGKLEAKLSALNALLNLSSLTENIQRLVASGIVMPLLQLLFSVTSVLMTLREPASAILARIAQSEAVLVNPEVAQQMLSLLNLSSPVIQCHLLQALNSISGHSCASRIRRKMKENGAMQLLLPFLNESNSKVRTGALELLCTLSRDSPDELVEELGEPHVNTIIKVLCSSTSENEKAAAVGLLVNLPISNKKVTDILRRADILPILVAELTSDSATLAASENTASALAENIAGVLMRFTAPSDKKLQLLSAEHGVVPLLVKLLSWGSPVAKSRAAASLAQLSQNSPALCKSRKSRWFCVAPPSDSFCQVHENYCLVKRTLCLVKAGAISPMIQILGGKERGAHEAVLDALATLVQEEIWESGSNYLARIPGCVPAIIKVLESGTAKGQETCLSILERIFSIDQHRRQFGESAQGVLVDLSQSADSRLKSMVQRVLVQLELLQVQS
;
A
#
# COMPACT_ATOMS: atom_id res chain seq x y z
N MET A 1 -5.81 -3.28 -49.13
CA MET A 1 -4.80 -4.12 -48.46
C MET A 1 -5.52 -4.98 -47.44
N GLY A 2 -5.28 -6.29 -47.41
CA GLY A 2 -5.96 -7.21 -46.50
C GLY A 2 -5.56 -6.94 -45.05
N GLY A 3 -6.54 -6.69 -44.18
CA GLY A 3 -6.30 -6.54 -42.73
C GLY A 3 -5.80 -7.85 -42.13
N ARG A 4 -4.89 -7.77 -41.15
CA ARG A 4 -4.34 -8.92 -40.42
C ARG A 4 -5.46 -9.73 -39.77
N VAL A 5 -5.36 -11.05 -39.83
CA VAL A 5 -6.38 -11.94 -39.23
C VAL A 5 -6.15 -12.00 -37.72
N PHE A 6 -7.22 -12.06 -36.92
CA PHE A 6 -7.15 -11.97 -35.45
C PHE A 6 -6.13 -12.91 -34.77
N PRO A 7 -5.99 -14.20 -35.17
CA PRO A 7 -4.99 -15.10 -34.57
C PRO A 7 -3.54 -14.68 -34.87
N GLU A 8 -3.28 -14.07 -36.03
CA GLU A 8 -1.96 -13.56 -36.40
C GLU A 8 -1.57 -12.38 -35.50
N LEU A 9 -2.53 -11.49 -35.19
CA LEU A 9 -2.33 -10.39 -34.26
C LEU A 9 -2.02 -10.88 -32.84
N VAL A 10 -2.72 -11.91 -32.36
CA VAL A 10 -2.45 -12.50 -31.03
C VAL A 10 -1.05 -13.12 -30.98
N SER A 11 -0.64 -13.84 -32.02
CA SER A 11 0.70 -14.44 -32.10
C SER A 11 1.82 -13.40 -32.22
N GLU A 12 1.62 -12.35 -33.02
CA GLU A 12 2.55 -11.23 -33.14
C GLU A 12 2.72 -10.52 -31.80
N LEU A 13 1.61 -10.24 -31.11
CA LEU A 13 1.63 -9.58 -29.82
C LEU A 13 2.33 -10.44 -28.75
N GLN A 14 2.11 -11.76 -28.76
CA GLN A 14 2.79 -12.67 -27.85
C GLN A 14 4.32 -12.65 -28.07
N ALA A 15 4.77 -12.68 -29.32
CA ALA A 15 6.19 -12.58 -29.64
C ALA A 15 6.80 -11.24 -29.18
N LEU A 16 6.07 -10.13 -29.34
CA LEU A 16 6.52 -8.82 -28.87
C LEU A 16 6.60 -8.72 -27.34
N VAL A 17 5.65 -9.33 -26.62
CA VAL A 17 5.68 -9.41 -25.15
C VAL A 17 6.93 -10.16 -24.70
N ASP A 18 7.23 -11.32 -25.30
CA ASP A 18 8.41 -12.12 -24.99
C ASP A 18 9.72 -11.36 -25.26
N GLU A 19 9.79 -10.62 -26.36
CA GLU A 19 10.95 -9.80 -26.70
C GLU A 19 11.15 -8.63 -25.72
N VAL A 20 10.10 -7.89 -25.39
CA VAL A 20 10.15 -6.78 -24.41
C VAL A 20 10.54 -7.31 -23.03
N LEU A 21 9.99 -8.46 -22.62
CA LEU A 21 10.35 -9.14 -21.38
C LEU A 21 11.83 -9.55 -21.37
N SER A 22 12.35 -10.07 -22.47
CA SER A 22 13.77 -10.44 -22.61
C SER A 22 14.70 -9.22 -22.52
N LEU A 23 14.28 -8.07 -23.07
CA LEU A 23 15.04 -6.81 -23.01
C LEU A 23 15.03 -6.22 -21.60
N ALA A 24 13.89 -6.32 -20.89
CA ALA A 24 13.76 -5.86 -19.52
C ALA A 24 14.57 -6.70 -18.51
N THR A 25 14.76 -7.99 -18.79
CA THR A 25 15.46 -8.94 -17.91
C THR A 25 16.98 -9.05 -18.17
N ASN A 26 17.43 -8.85 -19.41
CA ASN A 26 18.85 -9.00 -19.80
C ASN A 26 19.75 -7.78 -19.53
N SER A 27 19.24 -6.70 -18.93
CA SER A 27 20.07 -5.53 -18.63
C SER A 27 20.93 -5.80 -17.38
N GLU A 28 22.26 -5.89 -17.53
CA GLU A 28 23.25 -6.13 -16.45
C GLU A 28 23.24 -5.08 -15.30
N THR A 29 22.42 -4.03 -15.41
CA THR A 29 22.20 -3.06 -14.35
C THR A 29 20.80 -3.25 -13.77
N GLU A 30 20.70 -3.77 -12.54
CA GLU A 30 19.46 -3.82 -11.75
C GLU A 30 18.91 -2.40 -11.53
N ARG A 31 18.13 -1.90 -12.48
CA ARG A 31 17.29 -0.71 -12.30
C ARG A 31 15.90 -1.19 -11.88
N LYS A 32 15.47 -0.80 -10.68
CA LYS A 32 14.18 -1.19 -10.08
C LYS A 32 12.97 -0.98 -11.01
N GLY A 33 13.02 0.02 -11.90
CA GLY A 33 11.97 0.25 -12.91
C GLY A 33 11.89 -0.81 -14.02
N LEU A 34 13.00 -1.43 -14.41
CA LEU A 34 12.98 -2.51 -15.42
C LEU A 34 12.48 -3.83 -14.83
N SER A 35 12.75 -4.10 -13.55
CA SER A 35 12.17 -5.27 -12.85
C SER A 35 10.66 -5.15 -12.69
N GLU A 36 10.17 -3.94 -12.43
CA GLU A 36 8.73 -3.68 -12.34
C GLU A 36 8.04 -3.76 -13.71
N LEU A 37 8.69 -3.26 -14.76
CA LEU A 37 8.24 -3.47 -16.14
C LEU A 37 8.18 -4.97 -16.50
N SER A 38 9.21 -5.75 -16.17
CA SER A 38 9.24 -7.19 -16.40
C SER A 38 8.04 -7.90 -15.77
N LEU A 39 7.72 -7.57 -14.52
CA LEU A 39 6.58 -8.14 -13.80
C LEU A 39 5.24 -7.78 -14.45
N LEU A 40 5.11 -6.56 -14.99
CA LEU A 40 3.93 -6.12 -15.72
C LEU A 40 3.80 -6.84 -17.07
N MET A 41 4.92 -7.07 -17.78
CA MET A 41 4.92 -7.78 -19.07
C MET A 41 4.55 -9.26 -18.92
N GLU A 42 5.00 -9.92 -17.85
CA GLU A 42 4.64 -11.32 -17.56
C GLU A 42 3.12 -11.54 -17.51
N ARG A 43 2.37 -10.55 -17.00
CA ARG A 43 0.91 -10.63 -16.82
C ARG A 43 0.11 -10.56 -18.12
N PHE A 44 0.72 -10.22 -19.25
CA PHE A 44 0.06 -10.29 -20.56
C PHE A 44 -0.12 -11.74 -21.05
N HIS A 45 0.74 -12.68 -20.67
CA HIS A 45 0.69 -14.07 -21.12
C HIS A 45 -0.65 -14.79 -20.88
N PRO A 46 -1.22 -14.80 -19.66
CA PRO A 46 -2.51 -15.46 -19.43
C PRO A 46 -3.65 -14.80 -20.22
N ILE A 47 -3.59 -13.48 -20.44
CA ILE A 47 -4.58 -12.74 -21.22
C ILE A 47 -4.52 -13.12 -22.71
N LEU A 48 -3.31 -13.17 -23.27
CA LEU A 48 -3.11 -13.55 -24.67
C LEU A 48 -3.44 -15.03 -24.93
N SER A 49 -3.22 -15.90 -23.95
CA SER A 49 -3.67 -17.30 -24.01
C SER A 49 -5.19 -17.39 -24.09
N ASP A 50 -5.90 -16.67 -23.21
CA ASP A 50 -7.37 -16.64 -23.20
C ASP A 50 -7.92 -16.10 -24.53
N PHE A 51 -7.28 -15.11 -25.15
CA PHE A 51 -7.67 -14.59 -26.47
C PHE A 51 -7.39 -15.56 -27.63
N ARG A 52 -6.34 -16.38 -27.52
CA ARG A 52 -5.99 -17.41 -28.51
C ARG A 52 -6.99 -18.57 -28.50
N ASP A 53 -7.47 -18.94 -27.31
CA ASP A 53 -8.35 -20.09 -27.09
C ASP A 53 -9.85 -19.75 -27.28
N ALA A 54 -10.18 -18.47 -27.48
CA ALA A 54 -11.55 -18.01 -27.69
C ALA A 54 -12.05 -18.25 -29.13
N ASP A 55 -12.60 -19.44 -29.39
CA ASP A 55 -13.19 -19.85 -30.69
C ASP A 55 -14.26 -18.88 -31.27
N LYS A 56 -14.89 -18.05 -30.42
CA LYS A 56 -15.93 -17.07 -30.77
C LYS A 56 -15.43 -15.67 -31.14
N VAL A 57 -14.18 -15.32 -30.82
CA VAL A 57 -13.60 -13.99 -31.10
C VAL A 57 -13.06 -13.90 -32.54
N ARG A 58 -13.21 -14.98 -33.33
CA ARG A 58 -12.86 -15.03 -34.75
C ARG A 58 -13.69 -14.02 -35.55
N ASP A 59 -13.05 -12.88 -35.81
CA ASP A 59 -13.37 -11.86 -36.81
C ASP A 59 -14.56 -10.92 -36.58
N SER A 60 -15.48 -11.18 -35.64
CA SER A 60 -16.73 -10.40 -35.50
C SER A 60 -16.63 -9.10 -34.67
N SER A 61 -15.64 -8.94 -33.79
CA SER A 61 -15.48 -7.74 -32.96
C SER A 61 -14.41 -6.79 -33.50
N ILE A 62 -14.82 -5.87 -34.37
CA ILE A 62 -14.00 -4.77 -34.88
C ILE A 62 -13.36 -3.95 -33.73
N PRO A 63 -14.04 -3.68 -32.60
CA PRO A 63 -13.45 -2.95 -31.47
C PRO A 63 -12.32 -3.70 -30.76
N ILE A 64 -12.47 -5.01 -30.51
CA ILE A 64 -11.40 -5.81 -29.87
C ILE A 64 -10.19 -5.89 -30.81
N ARG A 65 -10.40 -6.10 -32.11
CA ARG A 65 -9.32 -6.10 -33.11
C ARG A 65 -8.54 -4.79 -33.10
N LYS A 66 -9.22 -3.65 -33.12
CA LYS A 66 -8.58 -2.32 -33.06
C LYS A 66 -7.82 -2.09 -31.75
N GLY A 67 -8.37 -2.55 -30.63
CA GLY A 67 -7.67 -2.52 -29.34
C GLY A 67 -6.38 -3.34 -29.37
N MET A 68 -6.41 -4.53 -29.99
CA MET A 68 -5.21 -5.37 -30.17
C MET A 68 -4.20 -4.76 -31.14
N GLU A 69 -4.64 -4.15 -32.24
CA GLU A 69 -3.75 -3.42 -33.16
C GLU A 69 -3.05 -2.23 -32.48
N SER A 70 -3.77 -1.50 -31.62
CA SER A 70 -3.21 -0.43 -30.79
C SER A 70 -2.16 -0.98 -29.82
N LEU A 71 -2.47 -2.11 -29.19
CA LEU A 71 -1.55 -2.77 -28.26
C LEU A 71 -0.27 -3.25 -28.96
N VAL A 72 -0.37 -3.84 -30.16
CA VAL A 72 0.79 -4.20 -30.99
C VAL A 72 1.66 -2.98 -31.29
N LYS A 73 1.05 -1.84 -31.66
CA LYS A 73 1.79 -0.59 -31.92
C LYS A 73 2.55 -0.11 -30.69
N ASP A 74 1.92 -0.14 -29.52
CA ASP A 74 2.55 0.33 -28.28
C ASP A 74 3.64 -0.63 -27.78
N PHE A 75 3.51 -1.94 -28.02
CA PHE A 75 4.58 -2.90 -27.76
C PHE A 75 5.79 -2.70 -28.69
N TRP A 76 5.58 -2.29 -29.94
CA TRP A 76 6.68 -1.88 -30.82
C TRP A 76 7.41 -0.63 -30.30
N LYS A 77 6.67 0.36 -29.77
CA LYS A 77 7.28 1.52 -29.09
C LYS A 77 8.07 1.09 -27.85
N ALA A 78 7.51 0.21 -27.03
CA ALA A 78 8.18 -0.32 -25.84
C ALA A 78 9.49 -1.04 -26.19
N LYS A 79 9.48 -1.87 -27.24
CA LYS A 79 10.67 -2.53 -27.77
C LYS A 79 11.71 -1.54 -28.27
N ALA A 80 11.31 -0.50 -29.00
CA ALA A 80 12.22 0.54 -29.49
C ALA A 80 12.84 1.33 -28.33
N LEU A 81 12.05 1.63 -27.29
CA LEU A 81 12.51 2.32 -26.08
C LEU A 81 13.56 1.50 -25.31
N LEU A 82 13.37 0.18 -25.20
CA LEU A 82 14.26 -0.75 -24.51
C LEU A 82 15.41 -1.30 -25.37
N GLY A 83 15.53 -0.81 -26.60
CA GLY A 83 16.63 -1.14 -27.51
C GLY A 83 18.00 -0.63 -27.03
N PRO A 84 19.06 -0.71 -27.87
CA PRO A 84 20.44 -0.36 -27.50
C PRO A 84 20.64 1.09 -27.01
N THR A 85 19.65 1.97 -27.21
CA THR A 85 19.60 3.37 -26.79
C THR A 85 18.99 3.62 -25.40
N TRP A 86 18.51 2.59 -24.68
CA TRP A 86 17.89 2.77 -23.34
C TRP A 86 18.77 3.52 -22.32
N ARG A 87 20.09 3.56 -22.51
CA ARG A 87 21.02 4.29 -21.62
C ARG A 87 20.76 5.80 -21.54
N THR A 88 20.03 6.38 -22.49
CA THR A 88 19.69 7.82 -22.54
C THR A 88 18.21 8.15 -22.25
N SER A 89 17.34 7.16 -22.05
CA SER A 89 15.90 7.37 -21.83
C SER A 89 15.57 7.74 -20.38
N THR A 90 14.57 8.59 -20.18
CA THR A 90 14.13 9.03 -18.84
C THR A 90 13.12 8.06 -18.21
N THR A 91 13.02 8.01 -16.88
CA THR A 91 12.01 7.18 -16.19
C THR A 91 10.58 7.60 -16.55
N LYS A 92 10.38 8.87 -16.90
CA LYS A 92 9.11 9.41 -17.39
C LYS A 92 8.70 8.80 -18.74
N GLN A 93 9.63 8.64 -19.69
CA GLN A 93 9.34 7.98 -20.96
C GLN A 93 8.95 6.50 -20.81
N LEU A 94 9.48 5.83 -19.79
CA LEU A 94 9.07 4.46 -19.46
C LEU A 94 7.68 4.43 -18.84
N GLU A 95 7.39 5.37 -17.94
CA GLU A 95 6.06 5.56 -17.35
C GLU A 95 5.00 5.84 -18.42
N ASP A 96 5.27 6.79 -19.31
CA ASP A 96 4.40 7.15 -20.43
C ASP A 96 4.15 5.93 -21.33
N CYS A 97 5.18 5.13 -21.60
CA CYS A 97 5.06 3.89 -22.39
C CYS A 97 4.21 2.82 -21.68
N VAL A 98 4.35 2.66 -20.37
CA VAL A 98 3.55 1.71 -19.58
C VAL A 98 2.09 2.17 -19.50
N HIS A 99 1.85 3.47 -19.39
CA HIS A 99 0.50 4.04 -19.43
C HIS A 99 -0.14 3.91 -20.81
N ASP A 100 0.61 4.04 -21.91
CA ASP A 100 0.12 3.79 -23.27
C ASP A 100 -0.34 2.34 -23.44
N LEU A 101 0.44 1.37 -22.95
CA LEU A 101 0.04 -0.04 -22.91
C LEU A 101 -1.24 -0.22 -22.06
N GLY A 102 -1.34 0.49 -20.93
CA GLY A 102 -2.54 0.56 -20.10
C GLY A 102 -3.74 1.07 -20.87
N ARG A 103 -3.65 2.22 -21.53
CA ARG A 103 -4.73 2.82 -22.34
C ARG A 103 -5.18 1.89 -23.45
N SER A 104 -4.24 1.29 -24.19
CA SER A 104 -4.53 0.31 -25.25
C SER A 104 -5.24 -0.94 -24.72
N LEU A 105 -4.84 -1.44 -23.55
CA LEU A 105 -5.55 -2.54 -22.87
C LEU A 105 -6.94 -2.13 -22.36
N GLY A 106 -7.10 -0.87 -21.93
CA GLY A 106 -8.38 -0.29 -21.53
C GLY A 106 -9.38 -0.19 -22.68
N LEU A 107 -8.90 0.04 -23.91
CA LEU A 107 -9.74 -0.01 -25.12
C LEU A 107 -10.30 -1.43 -25.35
N ILE A 108 -9.54 -2.48 -25.05
CA ILE A 108 -9.99 -3.87 -25.12
C ILE A 108 -11.03 -4.15 -24.02
N LEU A 109 -10.86 -3.61 -22.81
CA LEU A 109 -11.81 -3.74 -21.71
C LEU A 109 -13.16 -3.05 -22.01
N LEU A 110 -13.13 -1.91 -22.71
CA LEU A 110 -14.32 -1.15 -23.12
C LEU A 110 -15.03 -1.75 -24.35
N ALA A 111 -14.33 -2.57 -25.13
CA ALA A 111 -14.84 -3.24 -26.31
C ALA A 111 -15.60 -4.55 -25.97
N SER A 112 -16.94 -4.45 -25.93
CA SER A 112 -17.92 -5.56 -25.85
C SER A 112 -17.87 -6.48 -24.62
N LEU A 113 -18.84 -6.27 -23.73
CA LEU A 113 -19.13 -7.08 -22.54
C LEU A 113 -19.71 -8.49 -22.84
N ASP A 114 -19.93 -8.90 -24.09
CA ASP A 114 -20.65 -10.14 -24.41
C ASP A 114 -19.77 -11.27 -24.99
N ASP A 115 -18.58 -10.96 -25.54
CA ASP A 115 -17.78 -11.94 -26.32
C ASP A 115 -16.57 -12.54 -25.58
N ILE A 116 -16.21 -11.99 -24.41
CA ILE A 116 -15.06 -12.42 -23.59
C ILE A 116 -15.56 -12.96 -22.25
N SER A 117 -14.95 -14.04 -21.75
CA SER A 117 -15.28 -14.63 -20.45
C SER A 117 -15.16 -13.62 -19.30
N THR A 118 -15.95 -13.77 -18.25
CA THR A 118 -15.86 -12.91 -17.05
C THR A 118 -14.48 -12.99 -16.40
N GLU A 119 -13.86 -14.16 -16.42
CA GLU A 119 -12.51 -14.38 -15.88
C GLU A 119 -11.43 -13.61 -16.66
N THR A 120 -11.49 -13.64 -17.99
CA THR A 120 -10.55 -12.90 -18.84
C THR A 120 -10.74 -11.39 -18.68
N LYS A 121 -11.97 -10.91 -18.47
CA LYS A 121 -12.24 -9.49 -18.16
C LYS A 121 -11.64 -9.05 -16.82
N GLU A 122 -11.73 -9.90 -15.79
CA GLU A 122 -11.11 -9.62 -14.49
C GLU A 122 -9.58 -9.54 -14.63
N LYS A 123 -8.96 -10.45 -15.39
CA LYS A 123 -7.51 -10.43 -15.68
C LYS A 123 -7.10 -9.15 -16.44
N VAL A 124 -7.83 -8.79 -17.49
CA VAL A 124 -7.59 -7.57 -18.28
C VAL A 124 -7.79 -6.32 -17.42
N GLY A 125 -8.84 -6.26 -16.60
CA GLY A 125 -9.14 -5.13 -15.72
C GLY A 125 -8.12 -4.95 -14.60
N ALA A 126 -7.64 -6.05 -14.02
CA ALA A 126 -6.57 -6.03 -13.01
C ALA A 126 -5.26 -5.50 -13.61
N LEU A 127 -4.84 -6.03 -14.76
CA LEU A 127 -3.62 -5.57 -15.43
C LEU A 127 -3.74 -4.12 -15.92
N HIS A 128 -4.88 -3.72 -16.45
CA HIS A 128 -5.15 -2.33 -16.82
C HIS A 128 -4.94 -1.38 -15.63
N LYS A 129 -5.47 -1.73 -14.45
CA LYS A 129 -5.33 -0.92 -13.23
C LYS A 129 -3.87 -0.82 -12.78
N GLU A 130 -3.11 -1.90 -12.90
CA GLU A 130 -1.68 -1.93 -12.54
C GLU A 130 -0.84 -1.09 -13.51
N LEU A 131 -1.08 -1.21 -14.82
CA LEU A 131 -0.40 -0.41 -15.85
C LEU A 131 -0.69 1.09 -15.67
N MET A 132 -1.95 1.47 -15.41
CA MET A 132 -2.34 2.87 -15.19
C MET A 132 -1.90 3.42 -13.83
N GLY A 133 -1.51 2.56 -12.89
CA GLY A 133 -1.03 2.92 -11.55
C GLY A 133 0.49 2.84 -11.40
N ALA A 134 1.22 2.41 -12.43
CA ALA A 134 2.67 2.31 -12.40
C ALA A 134 3.31 3.71 -12.38
N ALA A 135 4.26 3.94 -11.48
CA ALA A 135 4.99 5.20 -11.34
C ALA A 135 6.49 4.94 -11.11
N PHE A 136 7.37 5.51 -11.94
CA PHE A 136 8.80 5.21 -11.93
C PHE A 136 9.61 6.40 -11.39
N SER A 137 10.01 6.36 -10.11
CA SER A 137 10.69 7.46 -9.43
C SER A 137 12.10 7.76 -9.95
N ALA A 138 12.43 9.03 -10.17
CA ALA A 138 13.76 9.50 -10.59
C ALA A 138 14.86 9.38 -9.51
N SER A 139 14.51 9.15 -8.23
CA SER A 139 15.44 9.17 -7.09
C SER A 139 16.33 7.93 -6.95
N GLN A 140 16.33 7.00 -7.91
CA GLN A 140 17.11 5.75 -7.81
C GLN A 140 18.14 5.57 -8.93
N ILE A 141 18.52 6.65 -9.62
CA ILE A 141 19.67 6.65 -10.53
C ILE A 141 20.50 7.91 -10.26
N SER A 142 21.41 7.84 -9.29
CA SER A 142 22.62 8.68 -9.34
C SER A 142 23.76 8.05 -8.56
N SER A 143 24.78 7.60 -9.29
CA SER A 143 26.15 7.57 -8.80
C SER A 143 27.08 8.09 -9.88
N ALA A 144 27.87 9.09 -9.48
CA ALA A 144 29.16 9.52 -10.03
C ALA A 144 29.17 10.45 -11.27
N SER A 145 29.49 11.71 -10.94
CA SER A 145 30.44 12.64 -11.59
C SER A 145 30.11 13.19 -12.97
N VAL A 146 29.93 14.53 -13.05
CA VAL A 146 30.99 15.46 -13.50
C VAL A 146 30.78 16.82 -12.82
N SER A 147 31.82 17.30 -12.16
CA SER A 147 32.00 18.68 -11.71
C SER A 147 32.47 19.56 -12.86
N SER A 148 31.95 20.78 -12.99
CA SER A 148 32.71 22.04 -12.81
C SER A 148 32.08 23.23 -13.54
N ASN A 149 31.94 24.33 -12.80
CA ASN A 149 32.18 25.75 -13.12
C ASN A 149 31.60 26.33 -14.44
N SER A 150 30.98 27.51 -14.49
CA SER A 150 31.37 28.77 -13.83
C SER A 150 30.33 29.90 -14.00
N ARG A 151 30.02 30.54 -12.85
CA ARG A 151 29.84 31.98 -12.53
C ARG A 151 28.96 32.98 -13.36
N PRO A 152 28.48 34.05 -12.68
CA PRO A 152 27.39 34.93 -13.13
C PRO A 152 27.85 36.36 -13.50
N ALA A 153 27.00 37.10 -14.24
CA ALA A 153 27.08 38.57 -14.42
C ALA A 153 25.66 39.05 -14.82
N SER A 154 24.93 39.77 -13.95
CA SER A 154 24.91 41.23 -13.73
C SER A 154 24.21 41.99 -14.86
N GLY A 155 23.14 42.70 -14.51
CA GLY A 155 22.23 43.34 -15.45
C GLY A 155 22.60 44.74 -15.91
N SER A 156 21.68 45.31 -16.67
CA SER A 156 21.42 46.74 -16.81
C SER A 156 20.05 46.93 -17.45
N GLU A 157 19.26 47.81 -16.83
CA GLU A 157 18.05 48.41 -17.37
C GLU A 157 18.37 49.22 -18.63
N THR A 158 17.51 49.11 -19.65
CA THR A 158 17.21 50.21 -20.59
C THR A 158 15.79 50.02 -21.09
N GLU A 159 14.94 51.00 -20.79
CA GLU A 159 13.64 51.25 -21.44
C GLU A 159 13.88 51.58 -22.92
N ILE A 160 13.19 50.88 -23.82
CA ILE A 160 12.86 51.37 -25.17
C ILE A 160 11.46 50.84 -25.50
N GLU A 161 10.52 51.75 -25.75
CA GLU A 161 9.23 51.49 -26.41
C GLU A 161 9.50 51.25 -27.90
N GLU A 162 9.20 50.06 -28.44
CA GLU A 162 8.96 49.90 -29.89
C GLU A 162 7.82 48.88 -30.11
N GLU A 163 6.86 49.29 -30.92
CA GLU A 163 5.83 48.48 -31.57
C GLU A 163 6.50 47.62 -32.64
N GLU A 164 6.21 46.31 -32.69
CA GLU A 164 6.46 45.41 -33.83
C GLU A 164 5.56 44.18 -33.58
N GLU A 165 4.46 44.02 -34.32
CA GLU A 165 4.40 43.22 -35.57
C GLU A 165 4.97 41.81 -35.36
N GLU A 166 4.08 40.88 -34.99
CA GLU A 166 4.40 39.45 -34.94
C GLU A 166 4.58 38.94 -36.38
N GLU A 167 5.83 38.70 -36.74
CA GLU A 167 6.23 37.86 -37.88
C GLU A 167 5.80 36.41 -37.61
N GLU A 168 4.90 35.89 -38.43
CA GLU A 168 4.58 34.47 -38.52
C GLU A 168 5.77 33.74 -39.16
N GLU A 169 6.51 32.95 -38.39
CA GLU A 169 7.45 31.96 -38.92
C GLU A 169 6.63 30.79 -39.52
N GLU A 170 6.54 30.77 -40.86
CA GLU A 170 6.08 29.64 -41.65
C GLU A 170 7.10 28.48 -41.51
N GLU A 171 6.78 27.48 -40.69
CA GLU A 171 7.40 26.16 -40.82
C GLU A 171 6.73 25.42 -41.97
N GLU A 172 7.52 25.22 -43.03
CA GLU A 172 7.23 24.43 -44.23
C GLU A 172 6.85 22.98 -43.85
N GLU A 173 5.55 22.67 -43.80
CA GLU A 173 5.06 21.31 -44.00
C GLU A 173 4.93 21.05 -45.51
N GLU A 174 5.63 20.01 -45.97
CA GLU A 174 5.70 19.55 -47.35
C GLU A 174 4.33 19.54 -48.04
N GLU A 175 4.12 20.49 -48.96
CA GLU A 175 3.08 20.40 -49.97
C GLU A 175 3.30 19.09 -50.77
N GLU A 176 2.43 18.10 -50.59
CA GLU A 176 2.08 17.24 -51.71
C GLU A 176 1.58 18.17 -52.82
N GLY A 177 2.46 18.45 -53.78
CA GLY A 177 2.24 19.42 -54.84
C GLY A 177 0.89 19.23 -55.54
N PRO A 178 0.37 20.28 -56.19
CA PRO A 178 -0.95 20.22 -56.79
C PRO A 178 -0.89 19.18 -57.91
N SER A 179 -1.46 18.00 -57.65
CA SER A 179 -2.15 17.33 -58.75
C SER A 179 -3.16 18.37 -59.21
N VAL A 180 -2.96 18.90 -60.41
CA VAL A 180 -3.91 19.73 -61.12
C VAL A 180 -5.23 18.96 -61.13
N ILE A 181 -6.05 19.17 -60.10
CA ILE A 181 -7.48 18.96 -60.19
C ILE A 181 -7.90 20.24 -60.86
N GLU A 182 -8.14 20.13 -62.16
CA GLU A 182 -8.88 21.11 -62.93
C GLU A 182 -9.98 21.67 -62.01
N GLU A 183 -10.07 22.99 -61.89
CA GLU A 183 -11.26 23.64 -61.39
C GLU A 183 -12.41 23.26 -62.33
N GLU A 184 -12.97 22.07 -62.12
CA GLU A 184 -14.33 21.78 -62.52
C GLU A 184 -15.20 22.67 -61.63
N ASN A 185 -15.36 23.89 -62.11
CA ASN A 185 -16.33 24.88 -61.67
C ASN A 185 -17.72 24.30 -61.97
N PHE A 186 -18.11 23.25 -61.24
CA PHE A 186 -19.48 22.78 -61.21
C PHE A 186 -20.26 23.87 -60.50
N CYS A 187 -20.88 24.75 -61.29
CA CYS A 187 -22.03 25.54 -60.88
C CYS A 187 -23.16 24.57 -60.50
N LEU A 188 -23.06 23.96 -59.32
CA LEU A 188 -24.20 23.34 -58.68
C LEU A 188 -25.16 24.46 -58.36
N ASP A 189 -26.34 24.43 -58.97
CA ASP A 189 -27.45 25.27 -58.57
C ASP A 189 -27.81 24.93 -57.11
N ASN A 190 -28.51 25.83 -56.43
CA ASN A 190 -28.89 25.65 -55.02
C ASN A 190 -29.68 24.33 -54.81
N ASP A 191 -30.49 23.94 -55.80
CA ASP A 191 -31.26 22.68 -55.76
C ASP A 191 -30.36 21.44 -55.90
N ASP A 192 -29.29 21.51 -56.70
CA ASP A 192 -28.30 20.44 -56.84
C ASP A 192 -27.50 20.24 -55.55
N VAL A 193 -27.18 21.33 -54.85
CA VAL A 193 -26.52 21.28 -53.54
C VAL A 193 -27.38 20.50 -52.55
N VAL A 194 -28.68 20.80 -52.44
CA VAL A 194 -29.57 20.11 -51.50
C VAL A 194 -29.72 18.62 -51.85
N LEU A 195 -29.83 18.29 -53.14
CA LEU A 195 -29.97 16.91 -53.59
C LEU A 195 -28.72 16.09 -53.24
N LYS A 196 -27.53 16.65 -53.47
CA LYS A 196 -26.25 16.00 -53.13
C LYS A 196 -26.00 15.92 -51.62
N LEU A 197 -26.46 16.89 -50.83
CA LEU A 197 -26.47 16.78 -49.36
C LEU A 197 -27.33 15.61 -48.89
N LYS A 198 -28.51 15.41 -49.50
CA LYS A 198 -29.45 14.33 -49.14
C LYS A 198 -28.97 12.95 -49.56
N TYR A 199 -28.49 12.80 -50.80
CA TYR A 199 -28.27 11.48 -51.41
C TYR A 199 -26.89 11.27 -52.06
N GLY A 200 -26.06 12.30 -52.17
CA GLY A 200 -24.77 12.20 -52.85
C GLY A 200 -23.79 11.26 -52.13
N GLU A 201 -22.93 10.60 -52.89
CA GLU A 201 -21.82 9.78 -52.38
C GLU A 201 -20.73 10.65 -51.74
N ASP A 202 -19.69 10.06 -51.13
CA ASP A 202 -18.71 10.79 -50.31
C ASP A 202 -18.09 12.02 -51.01
N ASP A 203 -17.65 11.88 -52.25
CA ASP A 203 -16.99 12.98 -52.97
C ASP A 203 -18.01 14.05 -53.45
N GLU A 204 -19.22 13.64 -53.84
CA GLU A 204 -20.32 14.57 -54.17
C GLU A 204 -20.82 15.33 -52.94
N LEU A 205 -20.95 14.63 -51.81
CA LEU A 205 -21.33 15.20 -50.52
C LEU A 205 -20.27 16.20 -50.07
N ARG A 206 -18.98 15.88 -50.20
CA ARG A 206 -17.89 16.79 -49.86
C ARG A 206 -17.99 18.10 -50.66
N LEU A 207 -18.16 18.02 -51.98
CA LEU A 207 -18.30 19.19 -52.84
C LEU A 207 -19.55 20.01 -52.50
N ALA A 208 -20.68 19.33 -52.25
CA ALA A 208 -21.92 19.99 -51.85
C ALA A 208 -21.79 20.71 -50.49
N LEU A 209 -21.09 20.12 -49.53
CA LEU A 209 -20.83 20.74 -48.22
C LEU A 209 -19.95 21.98 -48.33
N LEU A 210 -18.87 21.92 -49.12
CA LEU A 210 -18.00 23.08 -49.36
C LEU A 210 -18.75 24.22 -50.05
N ARG A 211 -19.57 23.89 -51.06
CA ARG A 211 -20.40 24.89 -51.73
C ARG A 211 -21.41 25.51 -50.78
N PHE A 212 -22.08 24.70 -49.97
CA PHE A 212 -23.04 25.17 -48.98
C PHE A 212 -22.40 26.05 -47.90
N GLN A 213 -21.19 25.72 -47.44
CA GLN A 213 -20.42 26.55 -46.53
C GLN A 213 -20.11 27.93 -47.14
N GLY A 214 -19.75 27.99 -48.42
CA GLY A 214 -19.59 29.24 -49.15
C GLY A 214 -20.88 30.06 -49.27
N LEU A 215 -22.03 29.40 -49.50
CA LEU A 215 -23.34 30.06 -49.55
C LEU A 215 -23.74 30.66 -48.20
N ILE A 216 -23.44 29.98 -47.09
CA ILE A 216 -23.64 30.51 -45.73
C ILE A 216 -22.73 31.72 -45.48
N GLY A 217 -21.43 31.59 -45.78
CA GLY A 217 -20.45 32.66 -45.57
C GLY A 217 -20.74 33.93 -46.37
N GLY A 218 -21.22 33.77 -47.61
CA GLY A 218 -21.65 34.85 -48.49
C GLY A 218 -23.06 35.39 -48.20
N LYS A 219 -23.73 34.93 -47.14
CA LYS A 219 -25.13 35.27 -46.78
C LYS A 219 -26.11 35.13 -47.95
N SER A 220 -25.82 34.21 -48.87
CA SER A 220 -26.59 34.01 -50.11
C SER A 220 -27.83 33.13 -49.90
N VAL A 221 -27.99 32.59 -48.68
CA VAL A 221 -29.10 31.71 -48.28
C VAL A 221 -29.72 32.27 -46.99
N THR A 222 -31.05 32.32 -46.93
CA THR A 222 -31.82 32.75 -45.75
C THR A 222 -32.19 31.57 -44.86
N TRP A 223 -32.58 31.85 -43.61
CA TRP A 223 -33.11 30.81 -42.72
C TRP A 223 -34.32 30.08 -43.32
N ASP A 224 -35.26 30.81 -43.92
CA ASP A 224 -36.47 30.24 -44.53
C ASP A 224 -36.12 29.15 -45.57
N TRP A 225 -35.10 29.40 -46.40
CA TRP A 225 -34.64 28.40 -47.36
C TRP A 225 -34.01 27.18 -46.70
N ILE A 226 -33.23 27.37 -45.63
CA ILE A 226 -32.58 26.28 -44.87
C ILE A 226 -33.63 25.40 -44.20
N ASP A 227 -34.67 26.02 -43.65
CA ASP A 227 -35.80 25.35 -43.00
C ASP A 227 -36.65 24.59 -44.01
N ASP A 228 -37.07 25.24 -45.10
CA ASP A 228 -37.87 24.64 -46.19
C ASP A 228 -37.18 23.40 -46.80
N GLN A 229 -35.86 23.45 -46.94
CA GLN A 229 -35.07 22.34 -47.49
C GLN A 229 -34.71 21.26 -46.45
N ALA A 230 -35.04 21.49 -45.18
CA ALA A 230 -34.73 20.63 -44.03
C ALA A 230 -33.22 20.31 -43.91
N VAL A 231 -32.35 21.29 -44.18
CA VAL A 231 -30.89 21.07 -44.27
C VAL A 231 -30.31 20.56 -42.94
N VAL A 232 -30.72 21.13 -41.80
CA VAL A 232 -30.23 20.71 -40.48
C VAL A 232 -30.59 19.23 -40.18
N PRO A 233 -31.86 18.79 -40.30
CA PRO A 233 -32.22 17.38 -40.21
C PRO A 233 -31.44 16.48 -41.17
N VAL A 234 -31.20 16.93 -42.41
CA VAL A 234 -30.44 16.16 -43.41
C VAL A 234 -29.00 15.95 -42.95
N LEU A 235 -28.31 17.00 -42.51
CA LEU A 235 -26.92 16.90 -42.03
C LEU A 235 -26.81 16.00 -40.80
N ILE A 236 -27.73 16.10 -39.84
CA ILE A 236 -27.78 15.20 -38.67
C ILE A 236 -28.02 13.75 -39.10
N ASN A 237 -28.94 13.51 -40.04
CA ASN A 237 -29.21 12.17 -40.55
C ASN A 237 -28.01 11.59 -41.33
N ARG A 238 -27.29 12.41 -42.10
CA ARG A 238 -26.04 11.99 -42.74
C ARG A 238 -24.96 11.67 -41.70
N LEU A 239 -24.82 12.48 -40.64
CA LEU A 239 -23.89 12.18 -39.53
C LEU A 239 -24.25 10.88 -38.78
N SER A 240 -25.53 10.54 -38.68
CA SER A 240 -26.00 9.34 -37.98
C SER A 240 -25.83 8.07 -38.81
N THR A 241 -26.17 8.12 -40.10
CA THR A 241 -26.17 6.98 -41.03
C THR A 241 -24.80 6.74 -41.67
N CYS A 242 -24.02 7.80 -41.89
CA CYS A 242 -22.72 7.72 -42.53
C CYS A 242 -21.60 7.44 -41.51
N SER A 243 -21.58 6.20 -41.02
CA SER A 243 -20.49 5.69 -40.18
C SER A 243 -19.21 5.35 -40.97
N SER A 244 -19.31 5.26 -42.31
CA SER A 244 -18.22 5.00 -43.25
C SER A 244 -17.66 6.24 -43.95
N CYS A 245 -18.30 7.42 -43.81
CA CYS A 245 -17.82 8.67 -44.40
C CYS A 245 -16.39 8.96 -43.93
N LYS A 246 -15.55 9.49 -44.84
CA LYS A 246 -14.22 10.01 -44.49
C LYS A 246 -14.33 11.00 -43.30
N PRO A 247 -13.42 10.97 -42.31
CA PRO A 247 -13.46 11.86 -41.14
C PRO A 247 -13.56 13.35 -41.51
N SER A 248 -12.89 13.77 -42.58
CA SER A 248 -12.94 15.13 -43.10
C SER A 248 -14.35 15.60 -43.51
N ILE A 249 -15.19 14.71 -44.04
CA ILE A 249 -16.58 15.04 -44.43
C ILE A 249 -17.44 15.24 -43.19
N ARG A 250 -17.26 14.39 -42.18
CA ARG A 250 -17.99 14.47 -40.91
C ARG A 250 -17.65 15.75 -40.15
N LEU A 251 -16.36 16.11 -40.14
CA LEU A 251 -15.88 17.37 -39.58
C LEU A 251 -16.55 18.59 -40.24
N VAL A 252 -16.61 18.63 -41.58
CA VAL A 252 -17.26 19.73 -42.30
C VAL A 252 -18.75 19.81 -41.97
N MET A 253 -19.46 18.68 -41.89
CA MET A 253 -20.87 18.67 -41.48
C MET A 253 -21.07 19.28 -40.09
N ILE A 254 -20.23 18.93 -39.10
CA ILE A 254 -20.34 19.46 -37.74
C ILE A 254 -19.98 20.95 -37.70
N ARG A 255 -18.98 21.41 -38.47
CA ARG A 255 -18.64 22.84 -38.60
C ARG A 255 -19.79 23.66 -39.19
N ILE A 256 -20.47 23.13 -40.23
CA ILE A 256 -21.65 23.75 -40.82
C ILE A 256 -22.77 23.83 -39.78
N LEU A 257 -23.07 22.73 -39.09
CA LEU A 257 -24.09 22.71 -38.03
C LEU A 257 -23.77 23.71 -36.90
N ARG A 258 -22.50 23.82 -36.48
CA ARG A 258 -22.03 24.83 -35.52
C ARG A 258 -22.24 26.25 -36.03
N THR A 259 -21.90 26.50 -37.29
CA THR A 259 -22.11 27.81 -37.94
C THR A 259 -23.59 28.18 -38.00
N LEU A 260 -24.45 27.24 -38.40
CA LEU A 260 -25.90 27.45 -38.41
C LEU A 260 -26.43 27.73 -37.01
N ALA A 261 -25.98 26.97 -36.00
CA ALA A 261 -26.34 27.21 -34.60
C ALA A 261 -26.00 28.64 -34.18
N MET A 262 -24.80 29.12 -34.54
CA MET A 262 -24.31 30.48 -34.24
C MET A 262 -25.09 31.59 -34.94
N LEU A 263 -25.52 31.36 -36.18
CA LEU A 263 -26.20 32.38 -36.99
C LEU A 263 -27.71 32.44 -36.75
N TYR A 264 -28.35 31.30 -36.48
CA TYR A 264 -29.81 31.17 -36.45
C TYR A 264 -30.27 30.43 -35.18
N SER A 265 -31.06 31.09 -34.35
CA SER A 265 -31.55 30.52 -33.08
C SER A 265 -32.47 29.31 -33.28
N GLU A 266 -33.23 29.33 -34.36
CA GLU A 266 -34.19 28.33 -34.79
C GLU A 266 -33.50 27.00 -35.11
N SER A 267 -32.28 27.05 -35.65
CA SER A 267 -31.47 25.85 -35.91
C SER A 267 -31.08 25.12 -34.61
N LYS A 268 -30.93 25.84 -33.49
CA LYS A 268 -30.67 25.21 -32.19
C LYS A 268 -31.84 24.36 -31.73
N GLU A 269 -33.07 24.85 -31.94
CA GLU A 269 -34.29 24.12 -31.60
C GLU A 269 -34.44 22.85 -32.45
N GLN A 270 -34.07 22.92 -33.74
CA GLN A 270 -34.06 21.75 -34.62
C GLN A 270 -33.06 20.67 -34.19
N MET A 271 -31.95 21.06 -33.56
CA MET A 271 -30.93 20.13 -33.04
C MET A 271 -31.15 19.72 -31.58
N ALA A 272 -32.21 20.22 -30.92
CA ALA A 272 -32.40 20.02 -29.49
C ALA A 272 -33.01 18.65 -29.14
N ASP A 273 -33.49 17.87 -30.11
CA ASP A 273 -34.08 16.55 -29.88
C ASP A 273 -33.04 15.50 -29.45
N SER A 274 -33.50 14.47 -28.73
CA SER A 274 -32.60 13.46 -28.15
C SER A 274 -31.82 12.66 -29.20
N SER A 275 -32.35 12.50 -30.42
CA SER A 275 -31.69 11.72 -31.48
C SER A 275 -30.52 12.52 -32.06
N SER A 276 -30.74 13.80 -32.38
CA SER A 276 -29.69 14.72 -32.84
C SER A 276 -28.57 14.85 -31.83
N LEU A 277 -28.92 15.10 -30.56
CA LEU A 277 -27.93 15.22 -29.49
C LEU A 277 -27.12 13.93 -29.29
N SER A 278 -27.74 12.75 -29.46
CA SER A 278 -27.04 11.47 -29.35
C SER A 278 -26.03 11.26 -30.49
N VAL A 279 -26.30 11.78 -31.68
CA VAL A 279 -25.36 11.75 -32.81
C VAL A 279 -24.14 12.63 -32.52
N LEU A 280 -24.36 13.83 -32.00
CA LEU A 280 -23.29 14.75 -31.60
C LEU A 280 -22.44 14.19 -30.46
N VAL A 281 -23.08 13.59 -29.45
CA VAL A 281 -22.38 12.94 -28.34
C VAL A 281 -21.51 11.78 -28.83
N ARG A 282 -21.96 10.99 -29.82
CA ARG A 282 -21.15 9.93 -30.44
C ARG A 282 -19.96 10.49 -31.24
N SER A 283 -20.09 11.70 -31.78
CA SER A 283 -19.02 12.37 -32.54
C SER A 283 -17.86 12.81 -31.64
N MET A 284 -18.10 13.00 -30.33
CA MET A 284 -17.04 13.26 -29.34
C MET A 284 -16.04 12.09 -29.19
N ALA A 285 -16.46 10.86 -29.51
CA ALA A 285 -15.61 9.67 -29.42
C ALA A 285 -14.73 9.44 -30.68
N ARG A 286 -14.75 10.35 -31.65
CA ARG A 286 -14.03 10.23 -32.92
C ARG A 286 -12.67 10.93 -32.86
N ASP A 287 -12.13 11.29 -34.02
CA ASP A 287 -10.85 11.99 -34.16
C ASP A 287 -10.85 13.33 -33.41
N VAL A 288 -9.65 13.89 -33.22
CA VAL A 288 -9.43 15.05 -32.36
C VAL A 288 -10.20 16.28 -32.88
N ASP A 289 -10.25 16.49 -34.20
CA ASP A 289 -10.93 17.64 -34.80
C ASP A 289 -12.46 17.48 -34.76
N GLU A 290 -12.99 16.31 -35.13
CA GLU A 290 -14.42 16.00 -35.04
C GLU A 290 -14.90 16.16 -33.58
N ARG A 291 -14.12 15.66 -32.63
CA ARG A 291 -14.39 15.78 -31.20
C ARG A 291 -14.42 17.25 -30.75
N ARG A 292 -13.41 18.04 -31.10
CA ARG A 292 -13.32 19.46 -30.73
C ARG A 292 -14.53 20.23 -31.22
N GLU A 293 -14.91 20.04 -32.49
CA GLU A 293 -16.07 20.71 -33.06
C GLU A 293 -17.40 20.21 -32.50
N ALA A 294 -17.51 18.90 -32.22
CA ALA A 294 -18.71 18.32 -31.62
C ALA A 294 -18.96 18.86 -30.20
N VAL A 295 -17.92 18.94 -29.36
CA VAL A 295 -18.03 19.54 -28.01
C VAL A 295 -18.39 21.02 -28.12
N GLY A 296 -17.76 21.76 -29.02
CA GLY A 296 -18.04 23.18 -29.24
C GLY A 296 -19.47 23.44 -29.73
N LEU A 297 -20.00 22.61 -30.63
CA LEU A 297 -21.40 22.66 -31.04
C LEU A 297 -22.34 22.34 -29.88
N LEU A 298 -22.08 21.27 -29.12
CA LEU A 298 -22.89 20.90 -27.96
C LEU A 298 -22.91 22.01 -26.89
N LEU A 299 -21.78 22.68 -26.66
CA LEU A 299 -21.69 23.84 -25.78
C LEU A 299 -22.59 24.98 -26.27
N PHE A 300 -22.58 25.28 -27.56
CA PHE A 300 -23.42 26.34 -28.13
C PHE A 300 -24.93 26.02 -28.09
N LEU A 301 -25.28 24.74 -28.28
CA LEU A 301 -26.64 24.26 -28.09
C LEU A 301 -27.06 24.29 -26.62
N SER A 302 -26.10 24.21 -25.69
CA SER A 302 -26.35 24.18 -24.25
C SER A 302 -26.97 25.47 -23.71
N ASP A 303 -27.02 26.56 -24.48
CA ASP A 303 -27.79 27.77 -24.15
C ASP A 303 -29.27 27.44 -23.91
N LEU A 304 -29.80 26.45 -24.62
CA LEU A 304 -31.17 25.98 -24.46
C LEU A 304 -31.31 25.10 -23.21
N PRO A 305 -32.22 25.43 -22.26
CA PRO A 305 -32.47 24.58 -21.08
C PRO A 305 -32.99 23.18 -21.41
N SER A 306 -33.63 23.00 -22.56
CA SER A 306 -34.06 21.69 -23.09
C SER A 306 -32.85 20.80 -23.40
N VAL A 307 -31.82 21.36 -24.03
CA VAL A 307 -30.57 20.68 -24.38
C VAL A 307 -29.80 20.28 -23.11
N ARG A 308 -29.59 21.20 -22.15
CA ARG A 308 -28.88 20.87 -20.88
C ARG A 308 -29.53 19.71 -20.12
N ARG A 309 -30.86 19.64 -20.12
CA ARG A 309 -31.61 18.54 -19.48
C ARG A 309 -31.51 17.21 -20.23
N ARG A 310 -31.39 17.24 -21.56
CA ARG A 310 -31.34 16.05 -22.43
C ARG A 310 -29.93 15.51 -22.54
N VAL A 311 -28.94 16.35 -22.86
CA VAL A 311 -27.54 15.97 -23.09
C VAL A 311 -26.94 15.24 -21.88
N GLY A 312 -27.15 15.77 -20.66
CA GLY A 312 -26.66 15.13 -19.45
C GLY A 312 -27.24 13.73 -19.17
N ARG A 313 -28.35 13.36 -19.81
CA ARG A 313 -28.99 12.03 -19.70
C ARG A 313 -28.54 11.07 -20.80
N ILE A 314 -27.80 11.52 -21.79
CA ILE A 314 -27.28 10.67 -22.86
C ILE A 314 -26.14 9.84 -22.28
N GLN A 315 -26.26 8.51 -22.41
CA GLN A 315 -25.30 7.56 -21.87
C GLN A 315 -23.89 7.86 -22.39
N GLY A 316 -22.91 7.88 -21.48
CA GLY A 316 -21.51 8.16 -21.79
C GLY A 316 -21.18 9.64 -22.03
N CYS A 317 -22.15 10.55 -22.15
CA CYS A 317 -21.88 11.97 -22.43
C CYS A 317 -21.00 12.60 -21.35
N ILE A 318 -21.36 12.46 -20.07
CA ILE A 318 -20.63 13.07 -18.97
C ILE A 318 -19.23 12.47 -18.84
N VAL A 319 -19.09 11.14 -18.97
CA VAL A 319 -17.79 10.45 -18.93
C VAL A 319 -16.88 10.95 -20.06
N MET A 320 -17.40 11.09 -21.28
CA MET A 320 -16.64 11.64 -22.39
C MET A 320 -16.22 13.08 -22.14
N LEU A 321 -17.13 13.94 -21.65
CA LEU A 321 -16.78 15.32 -21.34
C LEU A 321 -15.67 15.41 -20.28
N VAL A 322 -15.69 14.55 -19.26
CA VAL A 322 -14.63 14.47 -18.25
C VAL A 322 -13.31 13.93 -18.84
N ALA A 323 -13.38 12.95 -19.75
CA ALA A 323 -12.20 12.47 -20.46
C ALA A 323 -11.58 13.56 -21.35
N ILE A 324 -12.40 14.36 -22.02
CA ILE A 324 -11.97 15.48 -22.88
C ILE A 324 -11.37 16.61 -22.04
N LEU A 325 -11.98 16.91 -20.88
CA LEU A 325 -11.43 17.88 -19.92
C LEU A 325 -9.98 17.54 -19.53
N ASN A 326 -9.69 16.25 -19.36
CA ASN A 326 -8.36 15.76 -18.97
C ASN A 326 -7.44 15.44 -20.16
N GLY A 327 -7.85 15.76 -21.39
CA GLY A 327 -7.06 15.55 -22.61
C GLY A 327 -6.06 16.67 -22.90
N GLU A 328 -5.22 16.47 -23.91
CA GLU A 328 -4.17 17.41 -24.32
C GLU A 328 -4.68 18.58 -25.18
N ASP A 329 -5.82 18.41 -25.85
CA ASP A 329 -6.43 19.47 -26.68
C ASP A 329 -7.02 20.57 -25.79
N SER A 330 -6.28 21.68 -25.67
CA SER A 330 -6.62 22.81 -24.81
C SER A 330 -7.99 23.43 -25.15
N LYS A 331 -8.35 23.49 -26.45
CA LYS A 331 -9.61 24.07 -26.89
C LYS A 331 -10.77 23.14 -26.56
N ALA A 332 -10.64 21.85 -26.85
CA ALA A 332 -11.66 20.86 -26.50
C ALA A 332 -11.83 20.74 -24.98
N SER A 333 -10.73 20.78 -24.21
CA SER A 333 -10.75 20.76 -22.75
C SER A 333 -11.48 21.98 -22.17
N CYS A 334 -11.21 23.18 -22.70
CA CYS A 334 -11.91 24.41 -22.32
C CYS A 334 -13.42 24.33 -22.60
N ASP A 335 -13.80 23.94 -23.83
CA ASP A 335 -15.22 23.82 -24.21
C ASP A 335 -15.91 22.73 -23.37
N ALA A 336 -15.23 21.63 -23.05
CA ALA A 336 -15.74 20.57 -22.15
C ALA A 336 -15.92 21.06 -20.71
N ALA A 337 -15.00 21.86 -20.18
CA ALA A 337 -15.12 22.48 -18.86
C ALA A 337 -16.36 23.37 -18.76
N MET A 338 -16.58 24.22 -19.78
CA MET A 338 -17.75 25.09 -19.87
C MET A 338 -19.04 24.27 -19.99
N MET A 339 -19.02 23.20 -20.77
CA MET A 339 -20.18 22.32 -20.93
C MET A 339 -20.52 21.57 -19.63
N LEU A 340 -19.53 21.02 -18.93
CA LEU A 340 -19.74 20.40 -17.61
C LEU A 340 -20.29 21.42 -16.61
N ASN A 341 -19.80 22.66 -16.63
CA ASN A 341 -20.34 23.73 -15.80
C ASN A 341 -21.81 24.05 -16.14
N ALA A 342 -22.16 24.12 -17.42
CA ALA A 342 -23.55 24.33 -17.85
C ALA A 342 -24.47 23.17 -17.40
N LEU A 343 -23.98 21.93 -17.43
CA LEU A 343 -24.72 20.75 -17.00
C LEU A 343 -24.82 20.59 -15.47
N SER A 344 -23.97 21.29 -14.70
CA SER A 344 -23.83 21.12 -13.24
C SER A 344 -25.06 21.53 -12.43
N GLY A 345 -25.94 22.36 -12.98
CA GLY A 345 -27.16 22.82 -12.29
C GLY A 345 -28.20 21.73 -12.00
N SER A 346 -28.01 20.51 -12.52
CA SER A 346 -28.81 19.33 -12.20
C SER A 346 -28.07 18.45 -11.20
N THR A 347 -28.70 18.14 -10.07
CA THR A 347 -28.13 17.22 -9.07
C THR A 347 -27.80 15.85 -9.67
N GLN A 348 -28.62 15.34 -10.58
CA GLN A 348 -28.36 14.06 -11.25
C GLN A 348 -27.09 14.13 -12.12
N ASN A 349 -26.89 15.23 -12.82
CA ASN A 349 -25.68 15.41 -13.64
C ASN A 349 -24.44 15.54 -12.75
N ALA A 350 -24.54 16.26 -11.62
CA ALA A 350 -23.46 16.37 -10.65
C ALA A 350 -23.07 15.01 -10.04
N LEU A 351 -24.04 14.11 -9.83
CA LEU A 351 -23.76 12.73 -9.41
C LEU A 351 -23.01 11.94 -10.48
N HIS A 352 -23.48 11.98 -11.73
CA HIS A 352 -22.78 11.33 -12.83
C HIS A 352 -21.38 11.91 -13.09
N MET A 353 -21.18 13.20 -12.84
CA MET A 353 -19.87 13.84 -12.90
C MET A 353 -18.95 13.28 -11.81
N ALA A 354 -19.44 13.14 -10.57
CA ALA A 354 -18.68 12.55 -9.49
C ALA A 354 -18.36 11.06 -9.73
N GLU A 355 -19.27 10.29 -10.33
CA GLU A 355 -19.03 8.90 -10.77
C GLU A 355 -17.92 8.82 -11.83
N ALA A 356 -17.77 9.87 -12.66
CA ALA A 356 -16.69 10.01 -13.63
C ALA A 356 -15.40 10.62 -13.04
N GLY A 357 -15.34 10.88 -11.73
CA GLY A 357 -14.17 11.45 -11.04
C GLY A 357 -14.10 12.99 -11.02
N TYR A 358 -15.13 13.70 -11.49
CA TYR A 358 -15.21 15.16 -11.46
C TYR A 358 -16.08 15.65 -10.29
N PHE A 359 -15.44 15.98 -9.16
CA PHE A 359 -16.14 16.20 -7.88
C PHE A 359 -16.57 17.65 -7.61
N LYS A 360 -16.04 18.65 -8.34
CA LYS A 360 -16.31 20.07 -8.07
C LYS A 360 -17.80 20.42 -7.90
N PRO A 361 -18.72 19.98 -8.80
CA PRO A 361 -20.15 20.25 -8.66
C PRO A 361 -20.76 19.61 -7.41
N LEU A 362 -20.38 18.38 -7.09
CA LEU A 362 -20.85 17.67 -5.90
C LEU A 362 -20.44 18.44 -4.63
N ILE A 363 -19.19 18.91 -4.56
CA ILE A 363 -18.70 19.68 -3.42
C ILE A 363 -19.41 21.03 -3.32
N GLN A 364 -19.71 21.69 -4.44
CA GLN A 364 -20.50 22.91 -4.44
C GLN A 364 -21.91 22.68 -3.87
N TYR A 365 -22.58 21.60 -4.26
CA TYR A 365 -23.87 21.22 -3.67
C TYR A 365 -23.75 20.93 -2.17
N LEU A 366 -22.65 20.34 -1.69
CA LEU A 366 -22.41 20.15 -0.26
C LEU A 366 -22.26 21.49 0.50
N LYS A 367 -21.63 22.49 -0.11
CA LYS A 367 -21.42 23.83 0.48
C LYS A 367 -22.71 24.66 0.46
N GLU A 368 -23.33 24.78 -0.70
CA GLU A 368 -24.34 25.81 -1.01
C GLU A 368 -25.71 25.24 -1.38
N GLY A 369 -25.82 23.94 -1.62
CA GLY A 369 -27.07 23.29 -2.02
C GLY A 369 -28.17 23.34 -0.96
N SER A 370 -29.39 23.02 -1.40
CA SER A 370 -30.54 22.81 -0.52
C SER A 370 -30.28 21.65 0.46
N ASP A 371 -31.01 21.60 1.58
CA ASP A 371 -30.86 20.52 2.56
C ASP A 371 -31.00 19.12 1.91
N MET A 372 -31.97 18.97 1.01
CA MET A 372 -32.17 17.73 0.25
C MET A 372 -31.00 17.47 -0.72
N GLY A 373 -30.49 18.50 -1.39
CA GLY A 373 -29.33 18.38 -2.28
C GLY A 373 -28.08 17.93 -1.52
N LYS A 374 -27.83 18.50 -0.34
CA LYS A 374 -26.73 18.11 0.56
C LYS A 374 -26.84 16.66 1.00
N VAL A 375 -28.03 16.23 1.44
CA VAL A 375 -28.34 14.83 1.79
C VAL A 375 -28.06 13.91 0.61
N LEU A 376 -28.53 14.27 -0.59
CA LEU A 376 -28.32 13.47 -1.79
C LEU A 376 -26.83 13.31 -2.11
N MET A 377 -26.06 14.40 -2.12
CA MET A 377 -24.61 14.37 -2.41
C MET A 377 -23.83 13.57 -1.36
N ALA A 378 -24.10 13.79 -0.07
CA ALA A 378 -23.45 13.04 1.00
C ALA A 378 -23.80 11.54 0.92
N THR A 379 -25.05 11.21 0.61
CA THR A 379 -25.49 9.82 0.44
C THR A 379 -24.78 9.16 -0.75
N ALA A 380 -24.63 9.87 -1.87
CA ALA A 380 -23.88 9.37 -3.01
C ALA A 380 -22.40 9.12 -2.66
N LEU A 381 -21.73 10.10 -2.03
CA LEU A 381 -20.34 9.93 -1.56
C LEU A 381 -20.17 8.75 -0.62
N SER A 382 -21.17 8.48 0.24
CA SER A 382 -21.09 7.35 1.17
C SER A 382 -21.17 5.98 0.48
N LYS A 383 -21.69 5.93 -0.75
CA LYS A 383 -21.88 4.69 -1.53
C LYS A 383 -20.90 4.55 -2.70
N MET A 384 -20.21 5.61 -3.08
CA MET A 384 -19.24 5.60 -4.17
C MET A 384 -18.00 4.78 -3.81
N GLU A 385 -17.56 3.94 -4.74
CA GLU A 385 -16.27 3.26 -4.67
C GLU A 385 -15.17 4.24 -5.07
N LEU A 386 -14.55 4.85 -4.06
CA LEU A 386 -13.53 5.87 -4.26
C LEU A 386 -12.13 5.25 -4.22
N THR A 387 -11.30 5.56 -5.21
CA THR A 387 -9.85 5.31 -5.14
C THR A 387 -9.21 6.23 -4.11
N ASP A 388 -8.00 5.89 -3.64
CA ASP A 388 -7.28 6.75 -2.70
C ASP A 388 -6.96 8.13 -3.31
N GLN A 389 -6.67 8.19 -4.61
CA GLN A 389 -6.53 9.46 -5.34
C GLN A 389 -7.82 10.30 -5.33
N SER A 390 -8.98 9.67 -5.56
CA SER A 390 -10.28 10.35 -5.52
C SER A 390 -10.60 10.87 -4.11
N LYS A 391 -10.29 10.08 -3.07
CA LYS A 391 -10.45 10.50 -1.66
C LYS A 391 -9.54 11.68 -1.33
N ALA A 392 -8.30 11.68 -1.81
CA ALA A 392 -7.35 12.78 -1.63
C ALA A 392 -7.89 14.07 -2.27
N SER A 393 -8.31 14.01 -3.54
CA SER A 393 -8.92 15.13 -4.27
C SER A 393 -10.13 15.71 -3.55
N LEU A 394 -11.06 14.85 -3.11
CA LEU A 394 -12.24 15.26 -2.34
C LEU A 394 -11.87 15.98 -1.03
N GLY A 395 -10.82 15.50 -0.35
CA GLY A 395 -10.27 16.12 0.84
C GLY A 395 -9.67 17.51 0.57
N GLU A 396 -8.85 17.62 -0.47
CA GLU A 396 -8.17 18.84 -0.91
C GLU A 396 -9.13 19.93 -1.41
N GLU A 397 -10.14 19.54 -2.18
CA GLU A 397 -11.18 20.43 -2.68
C GLU A 397 -12.19 20.87 -1.59
N GLY A 398 -12.02 20.35 -0.36
CA GLY A 398 -12.72 20.83 0.83
C GLY A 398 -14.10 20.21 1.04
N ALA A 399 -14.29 18.92 0.69
CA ALA A 399 -15.54 18.20 0.98
C ALA A 399 -15.76 17.96 2.49
N ILE A 400 -14.70 17.89 3.28
CA ILE A 400 -14.74 17.47 4.70
C ILE A 400 -15.49 18.49 5.58
N ILE A 401 -15.18 19.79 5.47
CA ILE A 401 -15.77 20.83 6.34
C ILE A 401 -17.30 20.91 6.20
N PRO A 402 -17.89 20.94 4.98
CA PRO A 402 -19.34 20.89 4.80
C PRO A 402 -19.98 19.65 5.42
N LEU A 403 -19.35 18.48 5.27
CA LEU A 403 -19.86 17.22 5.85
C LEU A 403 -19.81 17.26 7.38
N VAL A 404 -18.75 17.78 8.00
CA VAL A 404 -18.67 17.94 9.46
C VAL A 404 -19.73 18.91 9.98
N LYS A 405 -19.97 20.02 9.27
CA LYS A 405 -21.06 20.96 9.59
C LYS A 405 -22.42 20.27 9.51
N MET A 406 -22.67 19.52 8.44
CA MET A 406 -23.89 18.76 8.22
C MET A 406 -24.12 17.70 9.31
N PHE A 407 -23.07 17.00 9.74
CA PHE A 407 -23.12 16.10 10.90
C PHE A 407 -23.44 16.85 12.21
N SER A 408 -22.84 18.00 12.43
CA SER A 408 -23.00 18.76 13.68
C SER A 408 -24.42 19.33 13.82
N THR A 409 -24.94 19.99 12.77
CA THR A 409 -26.18 20.78 12.84
C THR A 409 -27.37 20.18 12.09
N GLY A 410 -27.17 19.12 11.30
CA GLY A 410 -28.23 18.55 10.45
C GLY A 410 -29.31 17.77 11.21
N LYS A 411 -30.40 17.45 10.50
CA LYS A 411 -31.40 16.47 10.94
C LYS A 411 -30.83 15.05 10.84
N LEU A 412 -31.52 14.06 11.43
CA LEU A 412 -31.04 12.67 11.51
C LEU A 412 -30.51 12.13 10.17
N GLU A 413 -31.29 12.26 9.09
CA GLU A 413 -30.90 11.78 7.76
C GLU A 413 -29.60 12.46 7.27
N ALA A 414 -29.52 13.79 7.41
CA ALA A 414 -28.32 14.55 7.08
C ALA A 414 -27.11 14.13 7.94
N LYS A 415 -27.31 13.88 9.23
CA LYS A 415 -26.23 13.40 10.12
C LYS A 415 -25.73 12.03 9.69
N LEU A 416 -26.64 11.11 9.36
CA LEU A 416 -26.30 9.76 8.92
C LEU A 416 -25.54 9.77 7.58
N SER A 417 -26.06 10.47 6.57
CA SER A 417 -25.41 10.57 5.26
C SER A 417 -24.04 11.24 5.37
N ALA A 418 -23.93 12.31 6.17
CA ALA A 418 -22.65 12.98 6.41
C ALA A 418 -21.64 12.05 7.10
N LEU A 419 -22.03 11.37 8.19
CA LEU A 419 -21.13 10.44 8.89
C LEU A 419 -20.67 9.29 8.00
N ASN A 420 -21.54 8.71 7.18
CA ASN A 420 -21.14 7.63 6.28
C ASN A 420 -20.22 8.12 5.15
N ALA A 421 -20.42 9.33 4.63
CA ALA A 421 -19.49 9.95 3.69
C ALA A 421 -18.11 10.22 4.33
N LEU A 422 -18.09 10.76 5.55
CA LEU A 422 -16.86 10.99 6.31
C LEU A 422 -16.16 9.66 6.66
N LEU A 423 -16.93 8.62 6.95
CA LEU A 423 -16.39 7.28 7.15
C LEU A 423 -15.73 6.78 5.85
N ASN A 424 -16.34 6.94 4.68
CA ASN A 424 -15.68 6.57 3.42
C ASN A 424 -14.36 7.34 3.21
N LEU A 425 -14.38 8.67 3.37
CA LEU A 425 -13.21 9.53 3.19
C LEU A 425 -12.09 9.28 4.22
N SER A 426 -12.43 8.94 5.47
CA SER A 426 -11.48 8.68 6.56
C SER A 426 -10.68 7.39 6.38
N SER A 427 -10.94 6.59 5.34
CA SER A 427 -10.12 5.41 5.04
C SER A 427 -8.73 5.78 4.51
N LEU A 428 -8.55 7.04 4.09
CA LEU A 428 -7.28 7.62 3.67
C LEU A 428 -6.68 8.46 4.83
N THR A 429 -5.41 8.22 5.18
CA THR A 429 -4.74 8.87 6.32
C THR A 429 -4.65 10.39 6.17
N GLU A 430 -4.41 10.92 4.97
CA GLU A 430 -4.35 12.35 4.68
C GLU A 430 -5.69 13.06 4.98
N ASN A 431 -6.81 12.36 4.83
CA ASN A 431 -8.13 12.89 5.17
C ASN A 431 -8.40 12.88 6.67
N ILE A 432 -7.72 12.02 7.44
CA ILE A 432 -7.84 11.98 8.90
C ILE A 432 -7.30 13.29 9.50
N GLN A 433 -6.17 13.80 9.00
CA GLN A 433 -5.63 15.10 9.42
C GLN A 433 -6.63 16.24 9.19
N ARG A 434 -7.23 16.29 8.00
CA ARG A 434 -8.26 17.27 7.63
C ARG A 434 -9.52 17.14 8.49
N LEU A 435 -9.93 15.91 8.80
CA LEU A 435 -11.04 15.62 9.72
C LEU A 435 -10.77 16.16 11.13
N VAL A 436 -9.57 15.92 11.67
CA VAL A 436 -9.19 16.43 13.00
C VAL A 436 -9.16 17.96 12.99
N ALA A 437 -8.57 18.59 11.97
CA ALA A 437 -8.53 20.04 11.82
C ALA A 437 -9.93 20.67 11.71
N SER A 438 -10.93 19.93 11.22
CA SER A 438 -12.33 20.38 11.18
C SER A 438 -13.04 20.40 12.54
N GLY A 439 -12.41 19.88 13.61
CA GLY A 439 -12.96 19.88 14.97
C GLY A 439 -13.97 18.74 15.25
N ILE A 440 -13.98 17.68 14.44
CA ILE A 440 -14.99 16.61 14.50
C ILE A 440 -14.95 15.75 15.79
N VAL A 441 -13.81 15.69 16.47
CA VAL A 441 -13.56 14.74 17.58
C VAL A 441 -14.58 14.91 18.71
N MET A 442 -14.83 16.14 19.18
CA MET A 442 -15.77 16.39 20.28
C MET A 442 -17.22 16.06 19.89
N PRO A 443 -17.74 16.47 18.72
CA PRO A 443 -19.03 16.01 18.21
C PRO A 443 -19.19 14.47 18.15
N LEU A 444 -18.15 13.72 17.77
CA LEU A 444 -18.18 12.26 17.76
C LEU A 444 -18.30 11.69 19.17
N LEU A 445 -17.50 12.17 20.12
CA LEU A 445 -17.57 11.73 21.52
C LEU A 445 -18.94 12.04 22.13
N GLN A 446 -19.46 13.25 21.95
CA GLN A 446 -20.79 13.64 22.43
C GLN A 446 -21.89 12.73 21.87
N LEU A 447 -21.80 12.36 20.58
CA LEU A 447 -22.74 11.43 19.97
C LEU A 447 -22.68 10.03 20.61
N LEU A 448 -21.48 9.53 20.95
CA LEU A 448 -21.32 8.23 21.59
C LEU A 448 -21.90 8.18 23.02
N PHE A 449 -21.94 9.31 23.73
CA PHE A 449 -22.61 9.44 25.04
C PHE A 449 -24.12 9.70 24.94
N SER A 450 -24.65 9.92 23.74
CA SER A 450 -26.07 10.20 23.59
C SER A 450 -26.92 8.96 23.91
N VAL A 451 -27.88 9.15 24.81
CA VAL A 451 -28.91 8.15 25.16
C VAL A 451 -30.19 8.31 24.32
N THR A 452 -30.20 9.23 23.34
CA THR A 452 -31.34 9.44 22.47
C THR A 452 -31.48 8.27 21.49
N SER A 453 -32.57 7.51 21.60
CA SER A 453 -32.82 6.30 20.78
C SER A 453 -32.64 6.53 19.28
N VAL A 454 -33.10 7.67 18.77
CA VAL A 454 -33.01 8.05 17.36
C VAL A 454 -31.56 8.22 16.87
N LEU A 455 -30.62 8.56 17.75
CA LEU A 455 -29.21 8.76 17.40
C LEU A 455 -28.37 7.48 17.53
N MET A 456 -28.94 6.37 18.01
CA MET A 456 -28.20 5.12 18.23
C MET A 456 -27.61 4.56 16.94
N THR A 457 -28.29 4.73 15.79
CA THR A 457 -27.80 4.31 14.47
C THR A 457 -26.56 5.08 14.01
N LEU A 458 -26.31 6.27 14.57
CA LEU A 458 -25.15 7.09 14.26
C LEU A 458 -23.90 6.69 15.08
N ARG A 459 -24.09 6.01 16.22
CA ARG A 459 -22.98 5.69 17.14
C ARG A 459 -21.96 4.76 16.51
N GLU A 460 -22.40 3.81 15.70
CA GLU A 460 -21.51 2.87 15.02
C GLU A 460 -20.54 3.56 14.05
N PRO A 461 -21.00 4.30 13.00
CA PRO A 461 -20.08 5.00 12.10
C PRO A 461 -19.25 6.05 12.84
N ALA A 462 -19.81 6.71 13.86
CA ALA A 462 -19.05 7.65 14.68
C ALA A 462 -17.89 7.00 15.44
N SER A 463 -18.13 5.83 16.05
CA SER A 463 -17.08 5.06 16.73
C SER A 463 -15.99 4.58 15.76
N ALA A 464 -16.37 4.18 14.54
CA ALA A 464 -15.43 3.76 13.51
C ALA A 464 -14.50 4.90 13.05
N ILE A 465 -15.06 6.11 12.81
CA ILE A 465 -14.26 7.30 12.49
C ILE A 465 -13.31 7.62 13.64
N LEU A 466 -13.81 7.59 14.88
CA LEU A 466 -12.99 7.88 16.06
C LEU A 466 -11.83 6.89 16.24
N ALA A 467 -12.07 5.60 15.96
CA ALA A 467 -11.02 4.58 15.95
C ALA A 467 -9.96 4.84 14.87
N ARG A 468 -10.35 5.29 13.67
CA ARG A 468 -9.41 5.65 12.59
C ARG A 468 -8.56 6.87 12.96
N ILE A 469 -9.19 7.89 13.55
CA ILE A 469 -8.46 9.05 14.08
C ILE A 469 -7.43 8.60 15.10
N ALA A 470 -7.80 7.75 16.06
CA ALA A 470 -6.90 7.28 17.11
C ALA A 470 -5.69 6.49 16.57
N GLN A 471 -5.85 5.77 15.46
CA GLN A 471 -4.78 4.99 14.84
C GLN A 471 -3.78 5.84 14.06
N SER A 472 -4.22 6.96 13.50
CA SER A 472 -3.38 7.80 12.63
C SER A 472 -2.82 9.03 13.33
N GLU A 473 -3.55 9.58 14.30
CA GLU A 473 -3.26 10.87 14.90
C GLU A 473 -2.99 10.77 16.40
N ALA A 474 -1.86 11.33 16.83
CA ALA A 474 -1.54 11.49 18.24
C ALA A 474 -2.42 12.53 18.96
N VAL A 475 -3.31 13.22 18.24
CA VAL A 475 -4.21 14.25 18.81
C VAL A 475 -5.15 13.66 19.87
N LEU A 476 -5.50 12.38 19.79
CA LEU A 476 -6.31 11.70 20.80
C LEU A 476 -5.52 11.19 22.01
N VAL A 477 -4.22 11.50 22.10
CA VAL A 477 -3.37 11.22 23.28
C VAL A 477 -3.73 12.22 24.40
N ASN A 478 -4.97 12.14 24.87
CA ASN A 478 -5.55 12.93 25.94
C ASN A 478 -6.16 12.00 27.01
N PRO A 479 -5.77 12.11 28.29
CA PRO A 479 -6.32 11.30 29.37
C PRO A 479 -7.86 11.35 29.51
N GLU A 480 -8.48 12.51 29.26
CA GLU A 480 -9.93 12.68 29.40
C GLU A 480 -10.69 11.92 28.30
N VAL A 481 -10.20 12.00 27.06
CA VAL A 481 -10.76 11.28 25.91
C VAL A 481 -10.65 9.77 26.12
N ALA A 482 -9.49 9.29 26.57
CA ALA A 482 -9.29 7.88 26.89
C ALA A 482 -10.22 7.41 28.01
N GLN A 483 -10.40 8.21 29.07
CA GLN A 483 -11.31 7.86 30.16
C GLN A 483 -12.77 7.82 29.71
N GLN A 484 -13.17 8.78 28.87
CA GLN A 484 -14.50 8.82 28.28
C GLN A 484 -14.78 7.56 27.43
N MET A 485 -13.88 7.21 26.53
CA MET A 485 -13.98 5.98 25.73
C MET A 485 -14.06 4.72 26.61
N LEU A 486 -13.24 4.65 27.66
CA LEU A 486 -13.24 3.53 28.60
C LEU A 486 -14.61 3.38 29.31
N SER A 487 -15.21 4.50 29.74
CA SER A 487 -16.53 4.48 30.40
C SER A 487 -17.67 4.01 29.48
N LEU A 488 -17.51 4.16 28.15
CA LEU A 488 -18.50 3.76 27.16
C LEU A 488 -18.48 2.26 26.85
N LEU A 489 -17.40 1.54 27.16
CA LEU A 489 -17.24 0.12 26.79
C LEU A 489 -18.42 -0.75 27.28
N ASN A 490 -18.80 -0.64 28.55
CA ASN A 490 -19.88 -1.44 29.15
C ASN A 490 -21.29 -1.03 28.69
N LEU A 491 -21.43 0.12 28.01
CA LEU A 491 -22.70 0.71 27.60
C LEU A 491 -22.89 0.69 26.07
N SER A 492 -22.14 -0.18 25.39
CA SER A 492 -22.02 -0.18 23.93
C SER A 492 -22.23 -1.57 23.35
N SER A 493 -22.67 -1.63 22.09
CA SER A 493 -22.76 -2.88 21.34
C SER A 493 -21.37 -3.46 21.05
N PRO A 494 -21.24 -4.77 20.74
CA PRO A 494 -19.95 -5.38 20.43
C PRO A 494 -19.17 -4.69 19.31
N VAL A 495 -19.86 -4.14 18.30
CA VAL A 495 -19.21 -3.41 17.20
C VAL A 495 -18.57 -2.11 17.71
N ILE A 496 -19.31 -1.33 18.50
CA ILE A 496 -18.79 -0.09 19.10
C ILE A 496 -17.68 -0.42 20.11
N GLN A 497 -17.81 -1.48 20.90
CA GLN A 497 -16.76 -1.95 21.81
C GLN A 497 -15.46 -2.26 21.06
N CYS A 498 -15.52 -2.93 19.90
CA CYS A 498 -14.35 -3.18 19.06
C CYS A 498 -13.66 -1.86 18.66
N HIS A 499 -14.43 -0.90 18.14
CA HIS A 499 -13.87 0.39 17.73
C HIS A 499 -13.27 1.18 18.91
N LEU A 500 -13.94 1.18 20.07
CA LEU A 500 -13.43 1.83 21.28
C LEU A 500 -12.15 1.18 21.79
N LEU A 501 -12.07 -0.15 21.83
CA LEU A 501 -10.86 -0.87 22.23
C LEU A 501 -9.71 -0.61 21.24
N GLN A 502 -9.99 -0.60 19.94
CA GLN A 502 -9.02 -0.24 18.91
C GLN A 502 -8.48 1.19 19.11
N ALA A 503 -9.36 2.15 19.41
CA ALA A 503 -8.96 3.52 19.72
C ALA A 503 -8.10 3.60 20.99
N LEU A 504 -8.54 2.93 22.07
CA LEU A 504 -7.83 2.90 23.35
C LEU A 504 -6.46 2.23 23.25
N ASN A 505 -6.32 1.14 22.48
CA ASN A 505 -5.03 0.49 22.22
C ASN A 505 -4.08 1.42 21.45
N SER A 506 -4.60 2.13 20.44
CA SER A 506 -3.79 3.09 19.68
C SER A 506 -3.29 4.24 20.57
N ILE A 507 -4.20 4.80 21.39
CA ILE A 507 -3.87 5.89 22.32
C ILE A 507 -2.89 5.44 23.40
N SER A 508 -3.11 4.28 24.02
CA SER A 508 -2.28 3.77 25.13
C SER A 508 -0.95 3.17 24.69
N GLY A 509 -0.87 2.68 23.46
CA GLY A 509 0.32 2.12 22.82
C GLY A 509 1.33 3.17 22.35
N HIS A 510 0.93 4.44 22.24
CA HIS A 510 1.82 5.52 21.83
C HIS A 510 2.99 5.71 22.82
N SER A 511 4.19 6.03 22.32
CA SER A 511 5.41 6.17 23.13
C SER A 511 5.28 7.20 24.27
N CYS A 512 4.57 8.30 24.02
CA CYS A 512 4.29 9.36 24.99
C CYS A 512 3.10 9.09 25.93
N ALA A 513 2.40 7.95 25.83
CA ALA A 513 1.14 7.71 26.54
C ALA A 513 1.29 7.25 28.01
N SER A 514 2.49 7.32 28.60
CA SER A 514 2.75 6.85 29.98
C SER A 514 1.83 7.51 31.03
N ARG A 515 1.55 8.81 30.89
CA ARG A 515 0.62 9.55 31.74
C ARG A 515 -0.83 9.06 31.57
N ILE A 516 -1.22 8.72 30.35
CA ILE A 516 -2.57 8.20 30.05
C ILE A 516 -2.75 6.81 30.65
N ARG A 517 -1.78 5.91 30.42
CA ARG A 517 -1.81 4.56 31.02
C ARG A 517 -1.93 4.62 32.54
N ARG A 518 -1.16 5.51 33.18
CA ARG A 518 -1.26 5.75 34.63
C ARG A 518 -2.66 6.23 35.03
N LYS A 519 -3.21 7.23 34.35
CA LYS A 519 -4.54 7.78 34.67
C LYS A 519 -5.67 6.75 34.47
N MET A 520 -5.60 5.96 33.41
CA MET A 520 -6.55 4.87 33.16
C MET A 520 -6.52 3.84 34.30
N LYS A 521 -5.31 3.46 34.76
CA LYS A 521 -5.15 2.55 35.91
C LYS A 521 -5.71 3.13 37.21
N GLU A 522 -5.38 4.38 37.54
CA GLU A 522 -5.93 5.10 38.70
C GLU A 522 -7.47 5.13 38.69
N ASN A 523 -8.09 5.13 37.50
CA ASN A 523 -9.53 5.14 37.32
C ASN A 523 -10.14 3.73 37.19
N GLY A 524 -9.41 2.67 37.56
CA GLY A 524 -9.92 1.30 37.61
C GLY A 524 -10.03 0.59 36.26
N ALA A 525 -9.28 1.02 35.24
CA ALA A 525 -9.34 0.40 33.90
C ALA A 525 -9.08 -1.11 33.91
N MET A 526 -8.18 -1.60 34.77
CA MET A 526 -7.90 -3.04 34.88
C MET A 526 -9.16 -3.81 35.22
N GLN A 527 -9.83 -3.44 36.33
CA GLN A 527 -11.06 -4.08 36.80
C GLN A 527 -12.20 -3.98 35.78
N LEU A 528 -12.32 -2.84 35.09
CA LEU A 528 -13.33 -2.65 34.05
C LEU A 528 -13.13 -3.56 32.83
N LEU A 529 -11.88 -3.94 32.52
CA LEU A 529 -11.53 -4.75 31.36
C LEU A 529 -11.60 -6.27 31.63
N LEU A 530 -11.44 -6.71 32.87
CA LEU A 530 -11.45 -8.14 33.22
C LEU A 530 -12.72 -8.90 32.76
N PRO A 531 -13.95 -8.35 32.85
CA PRO A 531 -15.14 -9.03 32.34
C PRO A 531 -15.06 -9.35 30.85
N PHE A 532 -14.38 -8.52 30.06
CA PHE A 532 -14.24 -8.70 28.61
C PHE A 532 -13.40 -9.92 28.23
N LEU A 533 -12.64 -10.50 29.16
CA LEU A 533 -11.92 -11.75 28.94
C LEU A 533 -12.85 -12.95 28.73
N ASN A 534 -14.11 -12.85 29.18
CA ASN A 534 -15.14 -13.88 29.02
C ASN A 534 -16.16 -13.55 27.94
N GLU A 535 -15.98 -12.47 27.18
CA GLU A 535 -16.90 -12.09 26.10
C GLU A 535 -16.93 -13.13 24.99
N SER A 536 -18.06 -13.27 24.31
CA SER A 536 -18.20 -14.24 23.20
C SER A 536 -17.50 -13.76 21.93
N ASN A 537 -17.49 -12.44 21.69
CA ASN A 537 -16.89 -11.82 20.51
C ASN A 537 -15.35 -11.80 20.63
N SER A 538 -14.67 -12.56 19.78
CA SER A 538 -13.20 -12.67 19.79
C SER A 538 -12.48 -11.35 19.51
N LYS A 539 -13.05 -10.45 18.69
CA LYS A 539 -12.43 -9.14 18.42
C LYS A 539 -12.46 -8.24 19.65
N VAL A 540 -13.59 -8.23 20.37
CA VAL A 540 -13.72 -7.50 21.64
C VAL A 540 -12.76 -8.07 22.68
N ARG A 541 -12.75 -9.40 22.84
CA ARG A 541 -11.86 -10.10 23.79
C ARG A 541 -10.38 -9.85 23.48
N THR A 542 -9.99 -9.89 22.22
CA THR A 542 -8.62 -9.57 21.75
C THR A 542 -8.26 -8.11 22.08
N GLY A 543 -9.11 -7.15 21.74
CA GLY A 543 -8.87 -5.73 22.05
C GLY A 543 -8.72 -5.45 23.54
N ALA A 544 -9.50 -6.15 24.38
CA ALA A 544 -9.38 -6.05 25.84
C ALA A 544 -8.07 -6.67 26.36
N LEU A 545 -7.66 -7.83 25.84
CA LEU A 545 -6.38 -8.47 26.17
C LEU A 545 -5.19 -7.57 25.80
N GLU A 546 -5.22 -6.97 24.61
CA GLU A 546 -4.19 -6.03 24.16
C GLU A 546 -4.11 -4.78 25.04
N LEU A 547 -5.26 -4.25 25.49
CA LEU A 547 -5.30 -3.07 26.34
C LEU A 547 -4.78 -3.38 27.74
N LEU A 548 -5.21 -4.51 28.32
CA LEU A 548 -4.67 -5.02 29.59
C LEU A 548 -3.16 -5.25 29.50
N CYS A 549 -2.68 -5.84 28.39
CA CYS A 549 -1.26 -6.03 28.14
C CYS A 549 -0.52 -4.69 28.06
N THR A 550 -1.08 -3.70 27.37
CA THR A 550 -0.46 -2.37 27.22
C THR A 550 -0.40 -1.62 28.55
N LEU A 551 -1.48 -1.66 29.34
CA LEU A 551 -1.56 -0.96 30.62
C LEU A 551 -0.67 -1.61 31.70
N SER A 552 -0.38 -2.91 31.61
CA SER A 552 0.40 -3.65 32.61
C SER A 552 1.91 -3.59 32.43
N ARG A 553 2.42 -3.08 31.30
CA ARG A 553 3.87 -3.00 31.00
C ARG A 553 4.67 -2.27 32.08
N ASP A 554 4.08 -1.23 32.69
CA ASP A 554 4.77 -0.33 33.62
C ASP A 554 4.54 -0.70 35.11
N SER A 555 3.67 -1.66 35.43
CA SER A 555 3.36 -2.08 36.81
C SER A 555 2.96 -3.56 36.90
N PRO A 556 3.92 -4.49 36.70
CA PRO A 556 3.61 -5.92 36.64
C PRO A 556 3.09 -6.48 37.97
N ASP A 557 3.46 -5.89 39.11
CA ASP A 557 2.98 -6.32 40.44
C ASP A 557 1.49 -6.01 40.65
N GLU A 558 1.03 -4.84 40.19
CA GLU A 558 -0.38 -4.42 40.24
C GLU A 558 -1.27 -5.35 39.40
N LEU A 559 -0.77 -5.80 38.24
CA LEU A 559 -1.49 -6.78 37.41
C LEU A 559 -1.75 -8.10 38.16
N VAL A 560 -0.80 -8.56 38.97
CA VAL A 560 -0.97 -9.82 39.71
C VAL A 560 -2.10 -9.73 40.73
N GLU A 561 -2.20 -8.60 41.42
CA GLU A 561 -3.23 -8.36 42.45
C GLU A 561 -4.63 -8.34 41.82
N GLU A 562 -4.77 -7.73 40.64
CA GLU A 562 -6.05 -7.57 39.95
C GLU A 562 -6.50 -8.85 39.21
N LEU A 563 -5.57 -9.57 38.56
CA LEU A 563 -5.92 -10.70 37.69
C LEU A 563 -6.42 -11.91 38.50
N GLY A 564 -5.77 -12.26 39.60
CA GLY A 564 -6.10 -13.47 40.37
C GLY A 564 -6.01 -14.79 39.57
N GLU A 565 -6.17 -15.92 40.24
CA GLU A 565 -6.09 -17.25 39.59
C GLU A 565 -7.19 -17.52 38.54
N PRO A 566 -8.47 -17.12 38.75
CA PRO A 566 -9.53 -17.38 37.76
C PRO A 566 -9.26 -16.75 36.40
N HIS A 567 -8.80 -15.49 36.34
CA HIS A 567 -8.55 -14.84 35.05
C HIS A 567 -7.28 -15.36 34.38
N VAL A 568 -6.24 -15.77 35.14
CA VAL A 568 -5.10 -16.49 34.56
C VAL A 568 -5.57 -17.77 33.86
N ASN A 569 -6.45 -18.55 34.50
CA ASN A 569 -7.03 -19.75 33.88
C ASN A 569 -7.90 -19.41 32.66
N THR A 570 -8.67 -18.31 32.69
CA THR A 570 -9.40 -17.82 31.51
C THR A 570 -8.45 -17.50 30.36
N ILE A 571 -7.34 -16.82 30.61
CA ILE A 571 -6.34 -16.48 29.58
C ILE A 571 -5.74 -17.75 28.95
N ILE A 572 -5.42 -18.76 29.77
CA ILE A 572 -4.94 -20.06 29.28
C ILE A 572 -6.02 -20.75 28.45
N LYS A 573 -7.28 -20.72 28.89
CA LYS A 573 -8.40 -21.27 28.11
C LYS A 573 -8.54 -20.58 26.75
N VAL A 574 -8.35 -19.26 26.68
CA VAL A 574 -8.36 -18.51 25.41
C VAL A 574 -7.23 -19.00 24.50
N LEU A 575 -6.01 -19.19 25.02
CA LEU A 575 -4.90 -19.75 24.25
C LEU A 575 -5.25 -21.13 23.66
N CYS A 576 -5.87 -22.02 24.44
CA CYS A 576 -6.17 -23.38 24.00
C CYS A 576 -7.39 -23.49 23.05
N SER A 577 -8.32 -22.53 23.10
CA SER A 577 -9.61 -22.64 22.38
C SER A 577 -9.77 -21.66 21.22
N SER A 578 -8.94 -20.62 21.14
CA SER A 578 -9.03 -19.64 20.06
C SER A 578 -8.47 -20.20 18.75
N THR A 579 -9.14 -19.88 17.64
CA THR A 579 -8.63 -20.10 16.28
C THR A 579 -7.87 -18.90 15.72
N SER A 580 -7.83 -17.77 16.45
CA SER A 580 -7.19 -16.54 16.00
C SER A 580 -5.81 -16.38 16.62
N GLU A 581 -4.78 -16.32 15.78
CA GLU A 581 -3.40 -16.10 16.22
C GLU A 581 -3.21 -14.76 16.94
N ASN A 582 -3.96 -13.71 16.56
CA ASN A 582 -3.92 -12.41 17.24
C ASN A 582 -4.44 -12.51 18.68
N GLU A 583 -5.52 -13.26 18.86
CA GLU A 583 -6.11 -13.49 20.17
C GLU A 583 -5.18 -14.30 21.07
N LYS A 584 -4.59 -15.37 20.54
CA LYS A 584 -3.55 -16.14 21.23
C LYS A 584 -2.36 -15.27 21.59
N ALA A 585 -1.87 -14.45 20.65
CA ALA A 585 -0.72 -13.56 20.87
C ALA A 585 -1.02 -12.55 21.99
N ALA A 586 -2.20 -11.95 22.01
CA ALA A 586 -2.63 -11.01 23.05
C ALA A 586 -2.77 -11.71 24.42
N ALA A 587 -3.35 -12.92 24.46
CA ALA A 587 -3.47 -13.74 25.65
C ALA A 587 -2.10 -14.07 26.26
N VAL A 588 -1.18 -14.60 25.46
CA VAL A 588 0.19 -14.92 25.92
C VAL A 588 0.95 -13.65 26.29
N GLY A 589 0.75 -12.55 25.55
CA GLY A 589 1.36 -11.25 25.84
C GLY A 589 1.01 -10.74 27.24
N LEU A 590 -0.23 -10.91 27.69
CA LEU A 590 -0.63 -10.56 29.05
C LEU A 590 0.06 -11.45 30.11
N LEU A 591 0.28 -12.74 29.83
CA LEU A 591 1.02 -13.64 30.71
C LEU A 591 2.51 -13.26 30.84
N VAL A 592 3.11 -12.73 29.77
CA VAL A 592 4.51 -12.25 29.78
C VAL A 592 4.71 -11.11 30.78
N ASN A 593 3.72 -10.24 30.94
CA ASN A 593 3.82 -9.10 31.85
C ASN A 593 3.72 -9.48 33.33
N LEU A 594 3.38 -10.73 33.67
CA LEU A 594 3.38 -11.18 35.05
C LEU A 594 4.83 -11.34 35.56
N PRO A 595 5.18 -10.89 36.79
CA PRO A 595 6.54 -10.95 37.32
C PRO A 595 7.13 -12.37 37.30
N ILE A 596 8.30 -12.54 36.68
CA ILE A 596 8.98 -13.85 36.54
C ILE A 596 9.27 -14.49 37.91
N SER A 597 9.59 -13.67 38.92
CA SER A 597 9.87 -14.10 40.30
C SER A 597 8.65 -14.62 41.06
N ASN A 598 7.42 -14.39 40.56
CA ASN A 598 6.20 -14.80 41.25
C ASN A 598 5.98 -16.32 41.18
N LYS A 599 6.27 -17.00 42.28
CA LYS A 599 6.13 -18.47 42.40
C LYS A 599 4.67 -18.94 42.36
N LYS A 600 3.70 -18.13 42.82
CA LYS A 600 2.27 -18.50 42.79
C LYS A 600 1.76 -18.58 41.36
N VAL A 601 2.05 -17.56 40.55
CA VAL A 601 1.73 -17.55 39.12
C VAL A 601 2.41 -18.72 38.41
N THR A 602 3.69 -18.97 38.71
CA THR A 602 4.43 -20.10 38.13
C THR A 602 3.79 -21.45 38.48
N ASP A 603 3.28 -21.61 39.71
CA ASP A 603 2.54 -22.81 40.13
C ASP A 603 1.22 -22.97 39.39
N ILE A 604 0.44 -21.90 39.24
CA ILE A 604 -0.82 -21.89 38.48
C ILE A 604 -0.58 -22.33 37.02
N LEU A 605 0.38 -21.68 36.34
CA LEU A 605 0.75 -22.00 34.97
C LEU A 605 1.23 -23.45 34.82
N ARG A 606 1.97 -23.96 35.82
CA ARG A 606 2.42 -25.36 35.84
C ARG A 606 1.26 -26.33 36.01
N ARG A 607 0.30 -26.05 36.92
CA ARG A 607 -0.89 -26.89 37.12
C ARG A 607 -1.81 -26.92 35.90
N ALA A 608 -1.77 -25.86 35.10
CA ALA A 608 -2.51 -25.74 33.85
C ALA A 608 -1.78 -26.34 32.64
N ASP A 609 -0.66 -27.04 32.84
CA ASP A 609 0.14 -27.68 31.77
C ASP A 609 0.53 -26.74 30.62
N ILE A 610 0.88 -25.48 30.95
CA ILE A 610 1.14 -24.45 29.95
C ILE A 610 2.31 -24.81 29.01
N LEU A 611 3.32 -25.53 29.50
CA LEU A 611 4.53 -25.84 28.71
C LEU A 611 4.22 -26.70 27.47
N PRO A 612 3.56 -27.87 27.59
CA PRO A 612 3.14 -28.63 26.41
C PRO A 612 2.21 -27.83 25.49
N ILE A 613 1.32 -26.99 26.04
CA ILE A 613 0.44 -26.12 25.23
C ILE A 613 1.29 -25.18 24.35
N LEU A 614 2.20 -24.41 24.96
CA LEU A 614 3.06 -23.46 24.24
C LEU A 614 3.97 -24.15 23.19
N VAL A 615 4.45 -25.36 23.50
CA VAL A 615 5.26 -26.15 22.56
C VAL A 615 4.42 -26.62 21.38
N ALA A 616 3.19 -27.09 21.62
CA ALA A 616 2.27 -27.52 20.57
C ALA A 616 1.94 -26.37 19.60
N GLU A 617 1.65 -25.16 20.11
CA GLU A 617 1.33 -23.99 19.29
C GLU A 617 2.43 -23.65 18.26
N LEU A 618 3.70 -23.67 18.67
CA LEU A 618 4.82 -23.34 17.77
C LEU A 618 5.35 -24.51 16.93
N THR A 619 4.95 -25.73 17.25
CA THR A 619 5.35 -26.93 16.49
C THR A 619 4.35 -27.32 15.41
N SER A 620 3.08 -26.96 15.58
CA SER A 620 2.00 -27.35 14.67
C SER A 620 1.96 -26.56 13.35
N ASP A 621 2.57 -25.37 13.28
CA ASP A 621 2.37 -24.41 12.16
C ASP A 621 3.66 -23.89 11.47
N SER A 622 4.80 -24.58 11.57
CA SER A 622 6.06 -24.00 11.06
C SER A 622 6.17 -23.80 9.54
N ALA A 623 5.22 -24.31 8.73
CA ALA A 623 5.18 -24.07 7.29
C ALA A 623 4.32 -22.85 6.90
N THR A 624 3.37 -22.45 7.75
CA THR A 624 2.42 -21.34 7.55
C THR A 624 2.89 -20.04 8.23
N LEU A 625 3.67 -20.12 9.31
CA LEU A 625 4.21 -18.97 10.04
C LEU A 625 5.23 -18.13 9.24
N ALA A 626 5.77 -18.66 8.13
CA ALA A 626 6.68 -17.92 7.24
C ALA A 626 5.95 -16.97 6.27
N ALA A 627 4.63 -17.11 6.08
CA ALA A 627 3.85 -16.32 5.13
C ALA A 627 3.07 -15.15 5.76
N SER A 628 3.01 -15.06 7.09
CA SER A 628 2.30 -14.02 7.85
C SER A 628 3.27 -13.28 8.78
N GLU A 629 4.09 -12.39 8.22
CA GLU A 629 5.30 -11.84 8.86
C GLU A 629 5.07 -11.15 10.23
N ASN A 630 3.89 -10.58 10.52
CA ASN A 630 3.72 -9.71 11.70
C ASN A 630 3.10 -10.39 12.94
N THR A 631 2.07 -11.22 12.77
CA THR A 631 1.27 -11.76 13.90
C THR A 631 1.83 -13.07 14.43
N ALA A 632 2.29 -13.94 13.53
CA ALA A 632 3.09 -15.13 13.83
C ALA A 632 4.34 -14.78 14.66
N SER A 633 4.97 -13.65 14.32
CA SER A 633 6.10 -13.07 15.05
C SER A 633 5.72 -12.71 16.49
N ALA A 634 4.61 -11.99 16.70
CA ALA A 634 4.17 -11.55 18.02
C ALA A 634 3.84 -12.72 18.96
N LEU A 635 3.17 -13.78 18.46
CA LEU A 635 2.91 -14.96 19.26
C LEU A 635 4.22 -15.64 19.68
N ALA A 636 5.14 -15.88 18.74
CA ALA A 636 6.44 -16.51 19.02
C ALA A 636 7.27 -15.71 20.03
N GLU A 637 7.28 -14.38 19.92
CA GLU A 637 7.90 -13.48 20.88
C GLU A 637 7.32 -13.66 22.28
N ASN A 638 5.98 -13.66 22.38
CA ASN A 638 5.29 -13.76 23.67
C ASN A 638 5.49 -15.14 24.31
N ILE A 639 5.44 -16.21 23.51
CA ILE A 639 5.75 -17.56 24.00
C ILE A 639 7.17 -17.64 24.54
N ALA A 640 8.17 -17.14 23.80
CA ALA A 640 9.55 -17.08 24.28
C ALA A 640 9.67 -16.26 25.58
N GLY A 641 8.86 -15.21 25.74
CA GLY A 641 8.78 -14.41 26.96
C GLY A 641 8.25 -15.20 28.17
N VAL A 642 7.19 -16.00 27.99
CA VAL A 642 6.66 -16.84 29.07
C VAL A 642 7.66 -17.93 29.45
N LEU A 643 8.37 -18.52 28.48
CA LEU A 643 9.34 -19.59 28.72
C LEU A 643 10.51 -19.15 29.63
N MET A 644 10.90 -17.88 29.60
CA MET A 644 11.91 -17.31 30.51
C MET A 644 11.61 -17.58 32.00
N ARG A 645 10.33 -17.67 32.37
CA ARG A 645 9.89 -18.02 33.73
C ARG A 645 10.30 -19.43 34.13
N PHE A 646 10.24 -20.35 33.18
CA PHE A 646 10.48 -21.77 33.39
C PHE A 646 11.95 -22.16 33.24
N THR A 647 12.77 -21.25 32.71
CA THR A 647 14.22 -21.43 32.56
C THR A 647 15.05 -20.76 33.66
N ALA A 648 14.44 -20.13 34.68
CA ALA A 648 15.16 -19.40 35.71
C ALA A 648 16.25 -20.25 36.43
N PRO A 649 17.51 -19.77 36.54
CA PRO A 649 18.62 -20.54 37.13
C PRO A 649 18.42 -20.93 38.60
N SER A 650 17.59 -20.18 39.33
CA SER A 650 17.29 -20.43 40.74
C SER A 650 16.46 -21.70 40.98
N ASP A 651 15.76 -22.23 39.97
CA ASP A 651 14.90 -23.42 40.11
C ASP A 651 15.30 -24.52 39.12
N LYS A 652 16.30 -25.32 39.52
CA LYS A 652 16.81 -26.45 38.73
C LYS A 652 15.73 -27.49 38.41
N LYS A 653 14.75 -27.69 39.29
CA LYS A 653 13.68 -28.66 39.06
C LYS A 653 12.77 -28.18 37.93
N LEU A 654 12.43 -26.90 37.94
CA LEU A 654 11.63 -26.28 36.89
C LEU A 654 12.36 -26.27 35.53
N GLN A 655 13.67 -26.01 35.53
CA GLN A 655 14.49 -26.10 34.30
C GLN A 655 14.48 -27.51 33.69
N LEU A 656 14.65 -28.54 34.53
CA LEU A 656 14.62 -29.94 34.09
C LEU A 656 13.22 -30.32 33.57
N LEU A 657 12.16 -29.92 34.28
CA LEU A 657 10.77 -30.11 33.82
C LEU A 657 10.54 -29.44 32.45
N SER A 658 11.08 -28.25 32.24
CA SER A 658 11.00 -27.53 30.96
C SER A 658 11.69 -28.30 29.84
N ALA A 659 12.89 -28.81 30.11
CA ALA A 659 13.62 -29.62 29.15
C ALA A 659 12.92 -30.94 28.83
N GLU A 660 12.24 -31.57 29.80
CA GLU A 660 11.43 -32.77 29.60
C GLU A 660 10.28 -32.53 28.62
N HIS A 661 9.63 -31.37 28.71
CA HIS A 661 8.52 -30.94 27.84
C HIS A 661 8.95 -30.41 26.46
N GLY A 662 10.24 -30.49 26.11
CA GLY A 662 10.71 -30.09 24.77
C GLY A 662 10.92 -28.58 24.58
N VAL A 663 11.03 -27.81 25.67
CA VAL A 663 11.32 -26.36 25.59
C VAL A 663 12.67 -26.09 24.93
N VAL A 664 13.72 -26.88 25.21
CA VAL A 664 15.06 -26.61 24.66
C VAL A 664 15.10 -26.72 23.12
N PRO A 665 14.61 -27.80 22.48
CA PRO A 665 14.50 -27.85 21.02
C PRO A 665 13.67 -26.70 20.43
N LEU A 666 12.57 -26.30 21.08
CA LEU A 666 11.75 -25.18 20.64
C LEU A 666 12.53 -23.85 20.65
N LEU A 667 13.26 -23.56 21.73
CA LEU A 667 14.10 -22.36 21.84
C LEU A 667 15.17 -22.34 20.76
N VAL A 668 15.80 -23.48 20.45
CA VAL A 668 16.78 -23.59 19.36
C VAL A 668 16.13 -23.35 17.99
N LYS A 669 14.91 -23.86 17.77
CA LYS A 669 14.14 -23.58 16.55
C LYS A 669 13.88 -22.09 16.41
N LEU A 670 13.44 -21.41 17.48
CA LEU A 670 13.18 -19.97 17.50
C LEU A 670 14.40 -19.11 17.16
N LEU A 671 15.62 -19.55 17.48
CA LEU A 671 16.84 -18.85 17.05
C LEU A 671 16.96 -18.76 15.52
N SER A 672 16.38 -19.71 14.79
CA SER A 672 16.56 -19.82 13.34
C SER A 672 15.51 -19.04 12.52
N TRP A 673 14.27 -18.94 13.00
CA TRP A 673 13.17 -18.29 12.26
C TRP A 673 12.45 -17.17 13.03
N GLY A 674 12.73 -16.99 14.32
CA GLY A 674 12.06 -15.97 15.13
C GLY A 674 12.49 -14.53 14.77
N SER A 675 11.68 -13.57 15.20
CA SER A 675 12.03 -12.14 15.14
C SER A 675 13.23 -11.81 16.05
N PRO A 676 13.83 -10.62 15.92
CA PRO A 676 14.93 -10.21 16.81
C PRO A 676 14.58 -10.30 18.30
N VAL A 677 13.32 -9.98 18.67
CA VAL A 677 12.85 -10.07 20.07
C VAL A 677 12.68 -11.53 20.50
N ALA A 678 12.12 -12.39 19.63
CA ALA A 678 11.97 -13.82 19.92
C ALA A 678 13.33 -14.50 20.05
N LYS A 679 14.27 -14.21 19.14
CA LYS A 679 15.66 -14.69 19.17
C LYS A 679 16.37 -14.26 20.45
N SER A 680 16.21 -13.00 20.85
CA SER A 680 16.79 -12.46 22.09
C SER A 680 16.26 -13.18 23.34
N ARG A 681 14.93 -13.34 23.46
CA ARG A 681 14.29 -14.09 24.56
C ARG A 681 14.67 -15.57 24.56
N ALA A 682 14.79 -16.18 23.39
CA ALA A 682 15.20 -17.58 23.26
C ALA A 682 16.64 -17.79 23.67
N ALA A 683 17.56 -16.93 23.22
CA ALA A 683 18.96 -16.97 23.61
C ALA A 683 19.14 -16.73 25.12
N ALA A 684 18.40 -15.78 25.71
CA ALA A 684 18.40 -15.54 27.15
C ALA A 684 17.91 -16.76 27.95
N SER A 685 16.83 -17.42 27.50
CA SER A 685 16.33 -18.65 28.11
C SER A 685 17.36 -19.78 28.05
N LEU A 686 18.05 -19.93 26.92
CA LEU A 686 19.14 -20.90 26.73
C LEU A 686 20.36 -20.57 27.62
N ALA A 687 20.72 -19.30 27.77
CA ALA A 687 21.76 -18.87 28.69
C ALA A 687 21.43 -19.27 30.13
N GLN A 688 20.20 -19.00 30.59
CA GLN A 688 19.74 -19.36 31.93
C GLN A 688 19.80 -20.87 32.19
N LEU A 689 19.40 -21.69 31.21
CA LEU A 689 19.50 -23.15 31.27
C LEU A 689 20.96 -23.63 31.39
N SER A 690 21.84 -23.05 30.57
CA SER A 690 23.26 -23.44 30.48
C SER A 690 24.05 -23.12 31.76
N GLN A 691 23.66 -22.09 32.51
CA GLN A 691 24.33 -21.74 33.79
C GLN A 691 24.36 -22.89 34.81
N ASN A 692 23.38 -23.79 34.78
CA ASN A 692 23.34 -24.95 35.67
C ASN A 692 23.96 -26.22 35.05
N SER A 693 24.37 -26.21 33.78
CA SER A 693 24.93 -27.37 33.10
C SER A 693 26.15 -27.98 33.82
N PRO A 694 27.17 -27.21 34.26
CA PRO A 694 28.33 -27.78 34.94
C PRO A 694 27.94 -28.50 36.25
N ALA A 695 27.07 -27.90 37.05
CA ALA A 695 26.59 -28.48 38.30
C ALA A 695 25.77 -29.77 38.08
N LEU A 696 24.93 -29.81 37.04
CA LEU A 696 24.13 -30.99 36.69
C LEU A 696 25.02 -32.15 36.20
N CYS A 697 26.09 -31.85 35.44
CA CYS A 697 27.08 -32.85 35.00
C CYS A 697 27.82 -33.49 36.18
N LYS A 698 28.14 -32.74 37.24
CA LYS A 698 28.89 -33.23 38.42
C LYS A 698 28.07 -34.09 39.39
N SER A 699 26.74 -33.99 39.38
CA SER A 699 25.86 -34.69 40.32
C SER A 699 25.90 -36.23 40.24
N ARG A 700 26.59 -36.78 39.23
CA ARG A 700 26.70 -38.22 39.00
C ARG A 700 28.13 -38.72 39.16
N LYS A 701 28.56 -38.97 40.40
CA LYS A 701 29.57 -40.01 40.65
C LYS A 701 28.87 -41.37 40.67
N SER A 702 29.28 -42.25 39.75
CA SER A 702 28.84 -43.63 39.48
C SER A 702 27.64 -44.16 40.29
N ARG A 703 26.49 -44.34 39.63
CA ARG A 703 25.60 -45.45 39.97
C ARG A 703 25.56 -46.41 38.80
N TRP A 704 25.75 -47.68 39.13
CA TRP A 704 25.91 -48.82 38.25
C TRP A 704 24.79 -48.85 37.22
N PHE A 705 25.12 -48.63 35.95
CA PHE A 705 24.22 -48.91 34.84
C PHE A 705 24.89 -49.99 34.00
N CYS A 706 24.19 -51.11 33.81
CA CYS A 706 24.62 -52.23 32.97
C CYS A 706 24.49 -51.93 31.46
N VAL A 707 24.33 -50.66 31.08
CA VAL A 707 24.22 -50.19 29.69
C VAL A 707 25.06 -48.93 29.54
N ALA A 708 26.05 -48.98 28.64
CA ALA A 708 26.89 -47.83 28.31
C ALA A 708 26.05 -46.73 27.64
N PRO A 709 26.24 -45.44 28.00
CA PRO A 709 25.58 -44.35 27.29
C PRO A 709 26.03 -44.30 25.81
N PRO A 710 25.17 -43.86 24.88
CA PRO A 710 25.51 -43.79 23.45
C PRO A 710 26.71 -42.87 23.22
N SER A 711 27.59 -43.23 22.26
CA SER A 711 28.84 -42.51 21.96
C SER A 711 28.63 -41.01 21.71
N ASP A 712 27.51 -40.65 21.08
CA ASP A 712 27.16 -39.26 20.74
C ASP A 712 26.79 -38.41 21.94
N SER A 713 26.70 -38.98 23.15
CA SER A 713 26.36 -38.23 24.36
C SER A 713 27.57 -37.58 25.03
N PHE A 714 28.82 -37.93 24.67
CA PHE A 714 30.01 -37.27 25.23
C PHE A 714 30.14 -35.81 24.75
N CYS A 715 30.27 -34.86 25.68
CA CYS A 715 30.41 -33.44 25.37
C CYS A 715 31.87 -33.00 25.53
N GLN A 716 32.43 -32.36 24.48
CA GLN A 716 33.80 -31.86 24.48
C GLN A 716 34.00 -30.65 25.41
N VAL A 717 32.93 -29.90 25.73
CA VAL A 717 33.01 -28.73 26.62
C VAL A 717 32.93 -29.14 28.09
N HIS A 718 31.94 -29.97 28.46
CA HIS A 718 31.78 -30.41 29.85
C HIS A 718 32.65 -31.63 30.21
N GLU A 719 33.37 -32.19 29.24
CA GLU A 719 34.20 -33.40 29.35
C GLU A 719 33.46 -34.58 30.02
N ASN A 720 32.15 -34.67 29.74
CA ASN A 720 31.25 -35.62 30.38
C ASN A 720 30.05 -35.93 29.48
N TYR A 721 29.29 -36.97 29.79
CA TYR A 721 28.09 -37.35 29.07
C TYR A 721 26.95 -36.37 29.34
N CYS A 722 26.55 -35.64 28.30
CA CYS A 722 25.50 -34.63 28.33
C CYS A 722 24.27 -35.11 27.57
N LEU A 723 23.10 -34.82 28.13
CA LEU A 723 21.80 -35.04 27.49
C LEU A 723 20.97 -33.77 27.69
N VAL A 724 20.36 -33.26 26.63
CA VAL A 724 19.60 -31.99 26.67
C VAL A 724 18.60 -31.97 27.83
N LYS A 725 17.81 -33.05 28.00
CA LYS A 725 16.79 -33.18 29.06
C LYS A 725 17.34 -33.24 30.50
N ARG A 726 18.64 -33.49 30.68
CA ARG A 726 19.25 -33.74 32.01
C ARG A 726 20.34 -32.76 32.39
N THR A 727 21.17 -32.37 31.44
CA THR A 727 22.32 -31.49 31.67
C THR A 727 22.13 -30.13 31.03
N LEU A 728 21.06 -29.90 30.27
CA LEU A 728 20.72 -28.59 29.67
C LEU A 728 21.83 -28.04 28.74
N CYS A 729 22.71 -28.92 28.25
CA CYS A 729 23.91 -28.54 27.52
C CYS A 729 23.60 -27.94 26.14
N LEU A 730 24.03 -26.70 25.91
CA LEU A 730 23.84 -25.97 24.64
C LEU A 730 24.48 -26.66 23.44
N VAL A 731 25.65 -27.28 23.62
CA VAL A 731 26.35 -28.01 22.56
C VAL A 731 25.50 -29.20 22.10
N LYS A 732 24.97 -30.00 23.03
CA LYS A 732 24.10 -31.12 22.70
C LYS A 732 22.71 -30.71 22.24
N ALA A 733 22.28 -29.51 22.58
CA ALA A 733 21.05 -28.92 22.05
C ALA A 733 21.20 -28.42 20.59
N GLY A 734 22.42 -28.33 20.05
CA GLY A 734 22.66 -27.76 18.71
C GLY A 734 22.46 -26.24 18.65
N ALA A 735 22.49 -25.55 19.80
CA ALA A 735 22.17 -24.12 19.88
C ALA A 735 23.26 -23.20 19.30
N ILE A 736 24.50 -23.68 19.22
CA ILE A 736 25.68 -22.84 18.94
C ILE A 736 25.73 -22.34 17.51
N SER A 737 25.37 -23.17 16.52
CA SER A 737 25.39 -22.77 15.11
C SER A 737 24.36 -21.67 14.82
N PRO A 738 23.07 -21.78 15.21
CA PRO A 738 22.11 -20.68 15.08
C PRO A 738 22.55 -19.40 15.80
N MET A 739 23.16 -19.51 16.98
CA MET A 739 23.71 -18.37 17.73
C MET A 739 24.79 -17.61 16.93
N ILE A 740 25.72 -18.32 16.31
CA ILE A 740 26.78 -17.69 15.50
C ILE A 740 26.20 -17.00 14.26
N GLN A 741 25.19 -17.60 13.63
CA GLN A 741 24.49 -16.99 12.50
C GLN A 741 23.83 -15.66 12.91
N ILE A 742 23.23 -15.58 14.10
CA ILE A 742 22.67 -14.34 14.64
C ILE A 742 23.76 -13.26 14.81
N LEU A 743 24.90 -13.59 15.44
CA LEU A 743 26.01 -12.65 15.63
C LEU A 743 26.61 -12.15 14.31
N GLY A 744 26.62 -12.99 13.28
CA GLY A 744 27.10 -12.64 11.93
C GLY A 744 26.14 -11.73 11.15
N GLY A 745 24.85 -11.76 11.50
CA GLY A 745 23.76 -11.08 10.82
C GLY A 745 23.67 -9.57 11.09
N LYS A 746 22.59 -8.95 10.58
CA LYS A 746 22.28 -7.53 10.80
C LYS A 746 21.40 -7.28 12.04
N GLU A 747 20.86 -8.33 12.63
CA GLU A 747 19.86 -8.27 13.71
C GLU A 747 20.47 -8.04 15.10
N ARG A 748 20.87 -6.79 15.38
CA ARG A 748 21.58 -6.43 16.63
C ARG A 748 20.80 -6.72 17.92
N GLY A 749 19.46 -6.80 17.87
CA GLY A 749 18.60 -6.93 19.05
C GLY A 749 18.78 -8.22 19.87
N ALA A 750 19.37 -9.27 19.29
CA ALA A 750 19.60 -10.54 19.96
C ALA A 750 21.08 -10.78 20.35
N HIS A 751 22.00 -9.92 19.91
CA HIS A 751 23.44 -10.15 20.08
C HIS A 751 23.84 -10.31 21.54
N GLU A 752 23.36 -9.45 22.42
CA GLU A 752 23.69 -9.47 23.85
C GLU A 752 23.28 -10.80 24.51
N ALA A 753 22.02 -11.23 24.31
CA ALA A 753 21.52 -12.49 24.87
C ALA A 753 22.24 -13.72 24.30
N VAL A 754 22.65 -13.67 23.04
CA VAL A 754 23.47 -14.72 22.41
C VAL A 754 24.86 -14.76 23.03
N LEU A 755 25.50 -13.61 23.22
CA LEU A 755 26.81 -13.53 23.88
C LEU A 755 26.74 -14.02 25.32
N ASP A 756 25.69 -13.68 26.07
CA ASP A 756 25.46 -14.19 27.43
C ASP A 756 25.33 -15.73 27.43
N ALA A 757 24.68 -16.30 26.41
CA ALA A 757 24.59 -17.76 26.24
C ALA A 757 25.96 -18.39 25.93
N LEU A 758 26.74 -17.82 25.02
CA LEU A 758 28.08 -18.31 24.68
C LEU A 758 29.06 -18.16 25.86
N ALA A 759 28.94 -17.08 26.63
CA ALA A 759 29.75 -16.85 27.82
C ALA A 759 29.60 -17.97 28.86
N THR A 760 28.44 -18.66 28.91
CA THR A 760 28.25 -19.82 29.79
C THR A 760 29.20 -20.98 29.50
N LEU A 761 29.72 -21.08 28.27
CA LEU A 761 30.65 -22.14 27.88
C LEU A 761 32.09 -21.84 28.30
N VAL A 762 32.41 -20.59 28.65
CA VAL A 762 33.76 -20.17 29.03
C VAL A 762 33.87 -19.76 30.52
N GLN A 763 32.99 -20.29 31.37
CA GLN A 763 32.99 -20.06 32.81
C GLN A 763 34.12 -20.81 33.53
N GLU A 764 34.47 -20.38 34.76
CA GLU A 764 35.72 -20.71 35.47
C GLU A 764 36.12 -22.19 35.53
N GLU A 765 35.17 -23.13 35.51
CA GLU A 765 35.47 -24.56 35.60
C GLU A 765 35.65 -25.27 34.25
N ILE A 766 35.14 -24.67 33.15
CA ILE A 766 35.10 -25.28 31.81
C ILE A 766 35.68 -24.36 30.73
N TRP A 767 36.40 -23.31 31.14
CA TRP A 767 36.81 -22.24 30.22
C TRP A 767 37.78 -22.72 29.14
N GLU A 768 38.68 -23.66 29.44
CA GLU A 768 39.68 -24.14 28.49
C GLU A 768 39.06 -25.01 27.39
N SER A 769 38.28 -26.03 27.77
CA SER A 769 37.53 -26.89 26.86
C SER A 769 36.47 -26.10 26.06
N GLY A 770 35.81 -25.14 26.71
CA GLY A 770 34.86 -24.21 26.08
C GLY A 770 35.52 -23.30 25.06
N SER A 771 36.65 -22.69 25.39
CA SER A 771 37.41 -21.82 24.49
C SER A 771 37.93 -22.59 23.27
N ASN A 772 38.46 -23.80 23.50
CA ASN A 772 38.86 -24.72 22.42
C ASN A 772 37.69 -25.08 21.50
N TYR A 773 36.51 -25.32 22.08
CA TYR A 773 35.32 -25.63 21.29
C TYR A 773 34.86 -24.41 20.46
N LEU A 774 34.72 -23.23 21.06
CA LEU A 774 34.29 -22.01 20.36
C LEU A 774 35.25 -21.60 19.23
N ALA A 775 36.56 -21.66 19.48
CA ALA A 775 37.59 -21.32 18.50
C ALA A 775 37.61 -22.28 17.29
N ARG A 776 37.20 -23.54 17.47
CA ARG A 776 37.11 -24.53 16.38
C ARG A 776 35.89 -24.34 15.48
N ILE A 777 34.86 -23.62 15.94
CA ILE A 777 33.65 -23.41 15.13
C ILE A 777 33.91 -22.31 14.09
N PRO A 778 33.75 -22.60 12.79
CA PRO A 778 33.96 -21.60 11.74
C PRO A 778 33.12 -20.34 11.97
N GLY A 779 33.77 -19.17 11.87
CA GLY A 779 33.11 -17.87 11.98
C GLY A 779 32.71 -17.43 13.40
N CYS A 780 32.89 -18.25 14.44
CA CYS A 780 32.52 -17.89 15.81
C CYS A 780 33.32 -16.69 16.33
N VAL A 781 34.66 -16.80 16.38
CA VAL A 781 35.54 -15.72 16.86
C VAL A 781 35.44 -14.46 15.99
N PRO A 782 35.45 -14.54 14.63
CA PRO A 782 35.20 -13.37 13.79
C PRO A 782 33.85 -12.68 14.06
N ALA A 783 32.78 -13.43 14.30
CA ALA A 783 31.48 -12.85 14.63
C ALA A 783 31.50 -12.11 15.98
N ILE A 784 32.19 -12.66 16.99
CA ILE A 784 32.37 -12.00 18.30
C ILE A 784 33.16 -10.69 18.13
N ILE A 785 34.23 -10.68 17.34
CA ILE A 785 35.03 -9.47 17.04
C ILE A 785 34.19 -8.43 16.30
N LYS A 786 33.37 -8.84 15.33
CA LYS A 786 32.46 -7.94 14.60
C LYS A 786 31.43 -7.28 15.52
N VAL A 787 30.91 -8.02 16.51
CA VAL A 787 29.99 -7.45 17.51
C VAL A 787 30.74 -6.54 18.49
N LEU A 788 32.01 -6.83 18.80
CA LEU A 788 32.84 -5.94 19.61
C LEU A 788 33.00 -4.55 18.95
N GLU A 789 33.19 -4.49 17.64
CA GLU A 789 33.37 -3.25 16.87
C GLU A 789 32.14 -2.31 16.92
N SER A 790 30.92 -2.86 16.92
CA SER A 790 29.69 -2.08 16.70
C SER A 790 28.52 -2.40 17.65
N GLY A 791 28.78 -3.14 18.73
CA GLY A 791 27.80 -3.58 19.72
C GLY A 791 27.46 -2.54 20.80
N THR A 792 26.53 -2.88 21.68
CA THR A 792 26.22 -2.09 22.89
C THR A 792 27.36 -2.23 23.90
N ALA A 793 27.52 -1.27 24.82
CA ALA A 793 28.55 -1.33 25.87
C ALA A 793 28.53 -2.66 26.63
N LYS A 794 27.34 -3.14 27.01
CA LYS A 794 27.17 -4.44 27.68
C LYS A 794 27.56 -5.62 26.78
N GLY A 795 27.17 -5.60 25.50
CA GLY A 795 27.61 -6.62 24.54
C GLY A 795 29.13 -6.63 24.36
N GLN A 796 29.77 -5.46 24.32
CA GLN A 796 31.22 -5.31 24.24
C GLN A 796 31.92 -5.88 25.49
N GLU A 797 31.40 -5.62 26.69
CA GLU A 797 31.91 -6.23 27.93
C GLU A 797 31.87 -7.77 27.85
N THR A 798 30.74 -8.36 27.40
CA THR A 798 30.62 -9.81 27.26
C THR A 798 31.55 -10.36 26.17
N CYS A 799 31.69 -9.68 25.02
CA CYS A 799 32.66 -10.05 23.98
C CYS A 799 34.09 -10.10 24.52
N LEU A 800 34.52 -9.05 25.25
CA LEU A 800 35.85 -8.97 25.83
C LEU A 800 36.09 -10.09 26.85
N SER A 801 35.10 -10.40 27.69
CA SER A 801 35.18 -11.52 28.64
C SER A 801 35.40 -12.87 27.94
N ILE A 802 34.72 -13.11 26.82
CA ILE A 802 34.90 -14.34 26.03
C ILE A 802 36.27 -14.35 25.34
N LEU A 803 36.69 -13.24 24.72
CA LEU A 803 37.97 -13.15 24.01
C LEU A 803 39.17 -13.26 24.98
N GLU A 804 39.08 -12.69 26.19
CA GLU A 804 40.09 -12.84 27.25
C GLU A 804 40.35 -14.33 27.58
N ARG A 805 39.29 -15.14 27.63
CA ARG A 805 39.40 -16.60 27.84
C ARG A 805 39.99 -17.32 26.63
N ILE A 806 39.57 -16.95 25.41
CA ILE A 806 40.07 -17.58 24.18
C ILE A 806 41.56 -17.25 23.95
N PHE A 807 41.97 -16.01 24.15
CA PHE A 807 43.38 -15.57 23.97
C PHE A 807 44.30 -16.01 25.12
N SER A 808 43.74 -16.56 26.20
CA SER A 808 44.52 -17.28 27.21
C SER A 808 45.18 -18.55 26.63
N ILE A 809 44.65 -19.09 25.53
CA ILE A 809 45.21 -20.26 24.86
C ILE A 809 46.10 -19.80 23.70
N ASP A 810 47.39 -20.09 23.76
CA ASP A 810 48.41 -19.58 22.82
C ASP A 810 48.10 -19.90 21.35
N GLN A 811 47.54 -21.07 21.06
CA GLN A 811 47.14 -21.45 19.70
C GLN A 811 46.10 -20.48 19.11
N HIS A 812 45.05 -20.17 19.89
CA HIS A 812 43.96 -19.30 19.42
C HIS A 812 44.37 -17.83 19.42
N ARG A 813 45.24 -17.43 20.35
CA ARG A 813 45.87 -16.09 20.36
C ARG A 813 46.58 -15.81 19.04
N ARG A 814 47.40 -16.75 18.56
CA ARG A 814 48.11 -16.62 17.28
C ARG A 814 47.17 -16.63 16.08
N GLN A 815 46.08 -17.38 16.15
CA GLN A 815 45.14 -17.52 15.04
C GLN A 815 44.24 -16.30 14.85
N PHE A 816 43.80 -15.65 15.93
CA PHE A 816 42.75 -14.62 15.87
C PHE A 816 43.19 -13.25 16.43
N GLY A 817 44.36 -13.16 17.06
CA GLY A 817 44.84 -11.94 17.72
C GLY A 817 44.97 -10.74 16.78
N GLU A 818 45.52 -10.95 15.58
CA GLU A 818 45.67 -9.91 14.56
C GLU A 818 44.32 -9.34 14.12
N SER A 819 43.31 -10.19 13.91
CA SER A 819 41.95 -9.77 13.56
C SER A 819 41.26 -8.93 14.65
N ALA A 820 41.61 -9.14 15.92
CA ALA A 820 41.03 -8.41 17.05
C ALA A 820 41.79 -7.12 17.39
N GLN A 821 43.07 -7.02 17.02
CA GLN A 821 43.96 -5.93 17.41
C GLN A 821 43.43 -4.55 17.01
N GLY A 822 43.06 -4.36 15.74
CA GLY A 822 42.58 -3.05 15.27
C GLY A 822 41.36 -2.56 16.05
N VAL A 823 40.36 -3.44 16.21
CA VAL A 823 39.13 -3.17 16.95
C VAL A 823 39.42 -2.84 18.42
N LEU A 824 40.32 -3.57 19.07
CA LEU A 824 40.69 -3.33 20.47
C LEU A 824 41.42 -1.99 20.66
N VAL A 825 42.29 -1.61 19.73
CA VAL A 825 42.98 -0.31 19.77
C VAL A 825 41.97 0.83 19.63
N ASP A 826 41.04 0.74 18.68
CA ASP A 826 40.01 1.77 18.46
C ASP A 826 39.07 1.91 19.67
N LEU A 827 38.68 0.79 20.28
CA LEU A 827 37.90 0.76 21.52
C LEU A 827 38.65 1.34 22.71
N SER A 828 39.98 1.13 22.81
CA SER A 828 40.78 1.69 23.89
C SER A 828 40.77 3.22 23.91
N GLN A 829 40.58 3.85 22.76
CA GLN A 829 40.52 5.31 22.62
C GLN A 829 39.11 5.85 22.91
N SER A 830 38.08 5.15 22.44
CA SER A 830 36.70 5.63 22.40
C SER A 830 35.82 5.20 23.59
N ALA A 831 36.19 4.15 24.34
CA ALA A 831 35.32 3.56 25.37
C ALA A 831 35.34 4.28 26.73
N ASP A 832 34.39 3.93 27.60
CA ASP A 832 34.32 4.38 28.99
C ASP A 832 35.41 3.72 29.87
N SER A 833 35.55 4.17 31.12
CA SER A 833 36.64 3.75 32.01
C SER A 833 36.62 2.24 32.32
N ARG A 834 35.43 1.63 32.36
CA ARG A 834 35.25 0.21 32.67
C ARG A 834 35.64 -0.67 31.48
N LEU A 835 35.13 -0.35 30.29
CA LEU A 835 35.51 -1.05 29.06
C LEU A 835 37.00 -0.89 28.76
N LYS A 836 37.57 0.30 28.97
CA LYS A 836 39.02 0.55 28.81
C LYS A 836 39.88 -0.40 29.64
N SER A 837 39.52 -0.64 30.90
CA SER A 837 40.22 -1.59 31.77
C SER A 837 40.20 -3.01 31.20
N MET A 838 39.04 -3.48 30.70
CA MET A 838 38.92 -4.80 30.08
C MET A 838 39.70 -4.91 28.76
N VAL A 839 39.61 -3.89 27.90
CA VAL A 839 40.35 -3.82 26.63
C VAL A 839 41.87 -3.87 26.88
N GLN A 840 42.37 -3.14 27.88
CA GLN A 840 43.79 -3.17 28.24
C GLN A 840 44.25 -4.57 28.66
N ARG A 841 43.46 -5.30 29.46
CA ARG A 841 43.82 -6.68 29.83
C ARG A 841 43.97 -7.58 28.60
N VAL A 842 43.03 -7.49 27.66
CA VAL A 842 43.08 -8.27 26.42
C VAL A 842 44.25 -7.84 25.52
N LEU A 843 44.55 -6.53 25.42
CA LEU A 843 45.70 -6.03 24.66
C LEU A 843 47.06 -6.42 25.25
N VAL A 844 47.19 -6.41 26.59
CA VAL A 844 48.38 -6.93 27.28
C VAL A 844 48.56 -8.42 26.95
N GLN A 845 47.47 -9.17 26.94
CA GLN A 845 47.48 -10.59 26.65
C GLN A 845 47.84 -10.91 25.20
N LEU A 846 47.55 -10.00 24.26
CA LEU A 846 48.01 -10.08 22.87
C LEU A 846 49.49 -9.67 22.69
N GLU A 847 50.21 -9.35 23.78
CA GLU A 847 51.61 -8.92 23.78
C GLU A 847 51.85 -7.59 23.02
N LEU A 848 50.81 -6.75 22.88
CA LEU A 848 50.83 -5.51 22.10
C LEU A 848 51.13 -4.26 22.93
N LEU A 849 51.02 -4.35 24.26
CA LEU A 849 51.51 -3.34 25.19
C LEU A 849 52.88 -3.82 25.71
N GLN A 850 53.97 -3.27 25.17
CA GLN A 850 55.26 -3.37 25.85
C GLN A 850 55.09 -2.80 27.26
N VAL A 851 55.45 -3.62 28.25
CA VAL A 851 55.57 -3.22 29.66
C VAL A 851 56.44 -1.97 29.70
N GLN A 852 55.83 -0.79 29.89
CA GLN A 852 56.59 0.38 30.33
C GLN A 852 56.90 0.16 31.81
N SER A 853 58.12 -0.31 32.07
CA SER A 853 58.75 -0.36 33.38
C SER A 853 58.98 1.03 33.94
#